data_AF-A0A7J6GK02-F1
#
_entry.id   AF-A0A7J6GK02-F1
#
_cell.length_a   1.000
_cell.length_b   1.000
_cell.length_c   1.000
_cell.angle_alpha   90.00
_cell.angle_beta   90.00
_cell.angle_gamma   90.00
#
_symmetry.space_group_name_H-M   'P 1'
#
loop_
_entity.id
_entity.type
_entity.pdbx_description
1 polymer ?
#
loop_
_entity_poly.entity_id
_entity_poly.type
_entity_poly.pdbx_seq_one_letter_code
_entity_poly.pdbx_strand_id
1 'polypeptide(L)'
;MKVFQVNGETLALALYSDVTNAKELQDSMQAGTLEPEVAFLNASLITESLKRCGISESSSYVLAARFNASPDEMKGVEKLINGKQIDLEELGVRADQAQILKSRDGHISDSDDYEEVDDRDEEDEEEEEEHYDDALADHQPKAHSFTTPKSRTASASDSIKDLDAKLNALKLKYSSASPSSTSSQNPNSKNAVKLYLHIGGNTPKAKWIISEKFTSYDFFKMSDGDRDDEDEEEDFGEGYWFLKVGTKVRSKVATDMQLKMFGDQRRIDFVSKGVWALKFYTDEQYRRFVTEFQDCLFENVYGLEATEENKVKIYGKEFMGWVKPEVADDSMWEDTDDELQKISSPATPARSNQDLLEEFEEASNGGVQSLTLGALDNSFLVSDNGVQVYRNLRHGIHGKGICVKFDSGNSRGGSSSLGLGQSTPNKALLMRAETNMLLMSPFKEGKPHTTGLQQLDIESGKIVTDWKFEKDGTEITMRDITNDTKGSQLDPSESTFLGLDDNRLCQWDMRDRKGIVQNIASSNSPVLHWSQGHQFSRGTNFQCFATTGDGSIVVGSLDGKIRLYSKTSMRQAKTAFPGLGSPITNVDVTYDGKWILGTTDTYLVLICTLFTDKDGKTKTGFNGRMGNRIPAPRLLKLTPLDSHLAGSDNKFHGGHFSWVTENGKQERHLVATVGKFSVIWDFQQVKNTAHGCYRNQQGLKSCYCYKIVLKDESIVESRFMHDKFAASDSSPEAPLVVATPMKVSSFSLSGKR
;
A
#
# COMPACT_ATOMS: atom_id res chain seq x y z
N MET A 1 -31.35 6.21 -36.48
CA MET A 1 -30.48 7.03 -35.61
C MET A 1 -31.26 7.46 -34.37
N LYS A 2 -30.71 7.29 -33.16
CA LYS A 2 -31.27 7.81 -31.90
C LYS A 2 -30.21 8.67 -31.20
N VAL A 3 -30.60 9.79 -30.59
CA VAL A 3 -29.70 10.69 -29.85
C VAL A 3 -30.06 10.62 -28.37
N PHE A 4 -29.04 10.43 -27.52
CA PHE A 4 -29.16 10.31 -26.08
C PHE A 4 -28.45 11.49 -25.40
N GLN A 5 -28.93 11.90 -24.23
CA GLN A 5 -28.18 12.83 -23.37
C GLN A 5 -27.47 12.04 -22.28
N VAL A 6 -26.16 12.23 -22.17
CA VAL A 6 -25.30 11.57 -21.19
C VAL A 6 -24.41 12.63 -20.55
N ASN A 7 -24.57 12.88 -19.24
CA ASN A 7 -23.74 13.80 -18.47
C ASN A 7 -23.55 15.22 -19.06
N GLY A 8 -24.58 15.75 -19.74
CA GLY A 8 -24.54 17.09 -20.36
C GLY A 8 -24.04 17.11 -21.81
N GLU A 9 -23.59 15.97 -22.34
CA GLU A 9 -23.21 15.78 -23.75
C GLU A 9 -24.28 15.01 -24.53
N THR A 10 -24.27 15.13 -25.86
CA THR A 10 -25.17 14.35 -26.74
C THR A 10 -24.43 13.16 -27.34
N LEU A 11 -25.00 11.95 -27.26
CA LEU A 11 -24.49 10.75 -27.91
C LEU A 11 -25.45 10.34 -29.03
N ALA A 12 -25.00 10.43 -30.29
CA ALA A 12 -25.73 9.95 -31.45
C ALA A 12 -25.36 8.50 -31.77
N LEU A 13 -26.35 7.63 -32.00
CA LEU A 13 -26.16 6.21 -32.34
C LEU A 13 -26.91 5.83 -33.61
N ALA A 14 -26.26 5.05 -34.48
CA ALA A 14 -26.84 4.49 -35.70
C ALA A 14 -26.31 3.07 -35.96
N LEU A 15 -27.22 2.11 -36.14
CA LEU A 15 -26.89 0.71 -36.44
C LEU A 15 -27.07 0.42 -37.93
N TYR A 16 -26.11 -0.27 -38.53
CA TYR A 16 -26.11 -0.66 -39.94
C TYR A 16 -26.00 -2.19 -40.08
N SER A 17 -26.77 -2.75 -41.01
CA SER A 17 -26.66 -4.14 -41.47
C SER A 17 -26.14 -4.22 -42.90
N ASP A 18 -25.75 -5.41 -43.32
CA ASP A 18 -25.31 -5.70 -44.68
C ASP A 18 -24.12 -4.81 -45.11
N VAL A 19 -23.23 -4.50 -44.16
CA VAL A 19 -22.08 -3.63 -44.39
C VAL A 19 -21.07 -4.35 -45.27
N THR A 20 -20.67 -3.70 -46.36
CA THR A 20 -19.78 -4.28 -47.40
C THR A 20 -18.38 -3.69 -47.42
N ASN A 21 -18.15 -2.56 -46.74
CA ASN A 21 -16.86 -1.85 -46.72
C ASN A 21 -16.19 -1.86 -45.33
N ALA A 22 -16.48 -2.84 -44.47
CA ALA A 22 -15.94 -2.91 -43.11
C ALA A 22 -14.40 -2.92 -43.06
N LYS A 23 -13.74 -3.56 -44.04
CA LYS A 23 -12.29 -3.54 -44.20
C LYS A 23 -11.74 -2.13 -44.43
N GLU A 24 -12.34 -1.36 -45.35
CA GLU A 24 -11.91 0.02 -45.65
C GLU A 24 -12.12 0.95 -44.46
N LEU A 25 -13.19 0.74 -43.70
CA LEU A 25 -13.46 1.46 -42.45
C LEU A 25 -12.41 1.12 -41.38
N GLN A 26 -12.07 -0.16 -41.23
CA GLN A 26 -11.05 -0.62 -40.28
C GLN A 26 -9.66 -0.07 -40.62
N ASP A 27 -9.28 -0.09 -41.90
CA ASP A 27 -8.01 0.46 -42.38
C ASP A 27 -7.93 1.97 -42.13
N SER A 28 -9.04 2.70 -42.32
CA SER A 28 -9.12 4.14 -42.05
C SER A 28 -9.01 4.48 -40.56
N MET A 29 -9.60 3.64 -39.68
CA MET A 29 -9.44 3.78 -38.22
C MET A 29 -8.00 3.48 -37.77
N GLN A 30 -7.35 2.46 -38.35
CA GLN A 30 -5.95 2.11 -38.03
C GLN A 30 -4.95 3.16 -38.56
N ALA A 31 -5.26 3.78 -39.70
CA ALA A 31 -4.46 4.87 -40.27
C ALA A 31 -4.69 6.23 -39.58
N GLY A 32 -5.65 6.32 -38.65
CA GLY A 32 -5.99 7.56 -37.94
C GLY A 32 -6.67 8.62 -38.81
N THR A 33 -7.18 8.24 -39.99
CA THR A 33 -7.90 9.15 -40.91
C THR A 33 -9.39 9.22 -40.61
N LEU A 34 -9.92 8.26 -39.84
CA LEU A 34 -11.28 8.25 -39.31
C LEU A 34 -11.22 8.22 -37.78
N GLU A 35 -11.81 9.22 -37.11
CA GLU A 35 -11.86 9.24 -35.64
C GLU A 35 -12.81 8.14 -35.12
N PRO A 36 -12.34 7.22 -34.25
CA PRO A 36 -13.13 6.09 -33.79
C PRO A 36 -14.05 6.50 -32.63
N GLU A 37 -15.23 7.04 -32.92
CA GLU A 37 -16.21 7.36 -31.88
C GLU A 37 -17.09 6.16 -31.51
N VAL A 38 -16.50 5.09 -30.95
CA VAL A 38 -16.98 4.28 -29.80
C VAL A 38 -15.79 3.44 -29.34
N ALA A 39 -15.00 3.99 -28.44
CA ALA A 39 -14.08 3.20 -27.62
C ALA A 39 -14.03 3.79 -26.20
N PHE A 40 -15.15 3.79 -25.48
CA PHE A 40 -15.13 4.08 -24.05
C PHE A 40 -16.12 3.21 -23.26
N LEU A 41 -15.64 2.04 -22.86
CA LEU A 41 -15.61 1.70 -21.44
C LEU A 41 -14.15 1.32 -21.11
N ASN A 42 -13.44 2.32 -20.57
CA ASN A 42 -12.16 2.22 -19.86
C ASN A 42 -10.98 1.57 -20.62
N ALA A 43 -10.23 2.34 -21.41
CA ALA A 43 -8.98 1.86 -21.99
C ALA A 43 -7.91 2.96 -22.10
N SER A 44 -6.93 2.92 -21.21
CA SER A 44 -5.58 3.43 -21.45
C SER A 44 -4.77 2.49 -22.36
N LEU A 45 -5.42 1.81 -23.32
CA LEU A 45 -4.89 0.73 -24.16
C LEU A 45 -5.60 0.75 -25.53
N ILE A 46 -5.26 1.73 -26.36
CA ILE A 46 -5.97 2.02 -27.61
C ILE A 46 -5.91 0.86 -28.63
N THR A 47 -4.97 -0.11 -28.52
CA THR A 47 -4.85 -1.19 -29.52
C THR A 47 -5.62 -2.48 -29.21
N GLU A 48 -5.82 -2.86 -27.95
CA GLU A 48 -6.51 -4.12 -27.57
C GLU A 48 -8.04 -3.96 -27.62
N SER A 49 -8.56 -2.82 -27.16
CA SER A 49 -10.02 -2.55 -27.16
C SER A 49 -10.55 -2.37 -28.58
N LEU A 50 -9.78 -1.80 -29.50
CA LEU A 50 -10.11 -1.76 -30.93
C LEU A 50 -10.09 -3.15 -31.57
N LYS A 51 -9.22 -4.07 -31.12
CA LYS A 51 -9.20 -5.46 -31.60
C LYS A 51 -10.38 -6.30 -31.09
N ARG A 52 -10.83 -6.05 -29.85
CA ARG A 52 -11.90 -6.84 -29.21
C ARG A 52 -13.30 -6.30 -29.45
N CYS A 53 -13.46 -4.97 -29.50
CA CYS A 53 -14.77 -4.30 -29.56
C CYS A 53 -14.93 -3.40 -30.79
N GLY A 54 -13.87 -3.24 -31.60
CA GLY A 54 -13.94 -2.52 -32.88
C GLY A 54 -14.45 -3.41 -34.02
N ILE A 55 -14.68 -2.79 -35.17
CA ILE A 55 -15.06 -3.51 -36.39
C ILE A 55 -13.90 -4.39 -36.89
N SER A 56 -14.24 -5.58 -37.40
CA SER A 56 -13.34 -6.50 -38.10
C SER A 56 -13.57 -6.47 -39.60
N GLU A 57 -12.61 -6.94 -40.41
CA GLU A 57 -12.75 -7.05 -41.87
C GLU A 57 -14.00 -7.84 -42.31
N SER A 58 -14.49 -8.76 -41.46
CA SER A 58 -15.65 -9.61 -41.72
C SER A 58 -16.96 -9.07 -41.12
N SER A 59 -16.96 -7.85 -40.58
CA SER A 59 -18.14 -7.28 -39.92
C SER A 59 -19.24 -6.93 -40.91
N SER A 60 -20.37 -7.63 -40.82
CA SER A 60 -21.60 -7.33 -41.59
C SER A 60 -22.56 -6.41 -40.86
N TYR A 61 -22.29 -6.12 -39.58
CA TYR A 61 -23.04 -5.18 -38.73
C TYR A 61 -22.08 -4.17 -38.11
N VAL A 62 -22.44 -2.90 -38.15
CA VAL A 62 -21.64 -1.81 -37.59
C VAL A 62 -22.53 -0.88 -36.78
N LEU A 63 -22.16 -0.64 -35.53
CA LEU A 63 -22.75 0.41 -34.71
C LEU A 63 -21.84 1.65 -34.81
N ALA A 64 -22.35 2.70 -35.43
CA ALA A 64 -21.71 4.00 -35.43
C ALA A 64 -22.22 4.80 -34.23
N ALA A 65 -21.31 5.40 -33.46
CA ALA A 65 -21.68 6.46 -32.53
C ALA A 65 -20.84 7.72 -32.74
N ARG A 66 -21.31 8.81 -32.15
CA ARG A 66 -20.61 10.09 -32.12
C ARG A 66 -21.06 10.92 -30.93
N PHE A 67 -20.12 11.45 -30.16
CA PHE A 67 -20.42 12.44 -29.12
C PHE A 67 -20.50 13.84 -29.72
N ASN A 68 -21.41 14.67 -29.22
CA ASN A 68 -21.62 16.06 -29.60
C ASN A 68 -21.81 16.28 -31.12
N ALA A 69 -22.35 15.28 -31.82
CA ALA A 69 -22.52 15.28 -33.27
C ALA A 69 -23.58 16.29 -33.72
N SER A 70 -23.24 17.15 -34.67
CA SER A 70 -24.24 17.86 -35.46
C SER A 70 -24.99 16.92 -36.41
N PRO A 71 -26.22 17.26 -36.84
CA PRO A 71 -26.96 16.48 -37.83
C PRO A 71 -26.22 16.30 -39.16
N ASP A 72 -25.37 17.26 -39.54
CA ASP A 72 -24.60 17.20 -40.80
C ASP A 72 -23.36 16.31 -40.68
N GLU A 73 -22.71 16.26 -39.51
CA GLU A 73 -21.63 15.31 -39.24
C GLU A 73 -22.11 13.87 -39.27
N MET A 74 -23.31 13.61 -38.74
CA MET A 74 -23.91 12.28 -38.77
C MET A 74 -24.36 11.85 -40.17
N LYS A 75 -24.75 12.79 -41.04
CA LYS A 75 -24.92 12.51 -42.49
C LYS A 75 -23.58 12.22 -43.18
N GLY A 76 -22.48 12.81 -42.69
CA GLY A 76 -21.13 12.47 -43.12
C GLY A 76 -20.79 11.01 -42.81
N VAL A 77 -21.07 10.58 -41.58
CA VAL A 77 -20.88 9.19 -41.13
C VAL A 77 -21.74 8.20 -41.93
N GLU A 78 -22.99 8.55 -42.22
CA GLU A 78 -23.87 7.72 -43.04
C GLU A 78 -23.32 7.45 -44.45
N LYS A 79 -22.64 8.43 -45.05
CA LYS A 79 -22.01 8.27 -46.37
C LYS A 79 -20.75 7.42 -46.36
N LEU A 80 -20.14 7.20 -45.20
CA LEU A 80 -18.93 6.39 -45.06
C LEU A 80 -19.25 4.89 -44.97
N ILE A 81 -20.47 4.51 -44.56
CA ILE A 81 -20.83 3.10 -44.32
C ILE A 81 -21.68 2.59 -45.49
N ASN A 82 -21.15 1.63 -46.25
CA ASN A 82 -21.88 0.95 -47.31
C ASN A 82 -22.73 -0.18 -46.73
N GLY A 83 -23.85 0.18 -46.09
CA GLY A 83 -24.81 -0.74 -45.49
C GLY A 83 -26.20 -0.11 -45.32
N LYS A 84 -27.17 -0.89 -44.86
CA LYS A 84 -28.55 -0.43 -44.62
C LYS A 84 -28.71 -0.06 -43.15
N GLN A 85 -29.17 1.17 -42.86
CA GLN A 85 -29.51 1.56 -41.50
C GLN A 85 -30.73 0.77 -40.99
N ILE A 86 -30.63 0.22 -39.78
CA ILE A 86 -31.69 -0.54 -39.09
C ILE A 86 -31.99 0.05 -37.71
N ASP A 87 -33.07 -0.40 -37.05
CA ASP A 87 -33.41 0.06 -35.70
C ASP A 87 -32.39 -0.45 -34.67
N LEU A 88 -32.10 0.38 -33.66
CA LEU A 88 -31.22 0.03 -32.55
C LEU A 88 -31.78 -1.09 -31.66
N GLU A 89 -33.07 -1.35 -31.71
CA GLU A 89 -33.71 -2.46 -30.98
C GLU A 89 -33.24 -3.85 -31.48
N GLU A 90 -32.73 -3.93 -32.71
CA GLU A 90 -32.13 -5.15 -33.29
C GLU A 90 -30.78 -5.52 -32.65
N LEU A 91 -30.14 -4.60 -31.92
CA LEU A 91 -28.82 -4.81 -31.32
C LEU A 91 -28.82 -5.99 -30.33
N GLY A 92 -29.88 -6.12 -29.53
CA GLY A 92 -30.00 -7.19 -28.54
C GLY A 92 -30.23 -8.57 -29.16
N VAL A 93 -30.90 -8.63 -30.32
CA VAL A 93 -31.18 -9.89 -31.03
C VAL A 93 -29.93 -10.41 -31.76
N ARG A 94 -29.05 -9.50 -32.20
CA ARG A 94 -27.88 -9.82 -33.03
C ARG A 94 -26.56 -9.87 -32.25
N ALA A 95 -26.60 -9.68 -30.94
CA ALA A 95 -25.44 -9.80 -30.07
C ALA A 95 -25.01 -11.26 -29.94
N ASP A 96 -23.73 -11.56 -30.21
CA ASP A 96 -23.16 -12.88 -29.98
C ASP A 96 -22.92 -13.09 -28.47
N GLN A 97 -23.89 -13.73 -27.81
CA GLN A 97 -23.84 -13.97 -26.37
C GLN A 97 -22.66 -14.87 -25.97
N ALA A 98 -22.22 -15.78 -26.83
CA ALA A 98 -21.11 -16.67 -26.55
C ALA A 98 -19.77 -15.92 -26.57
N GLN A 99 -19.56 -15.01 -27.53
CA GLN A 99 -18.39 -14.12 -27.53
C GLN A 99 -18.41 -13.11 -26.38
N ILE A 100 -19.59 -12.61 -26.00
CA ILE A 100 -19.74 -11.73 -24.84
C ILE A 100 -19.38 -12.47 -23.54
N LEU A 101 -19.79 -13.73 -23.39
CA LEU A 101 -19.41 -14.56 -22.24
C LEU A 101 -17.90 -14.89 -22.26
N LYS A 102 -17.34 -15.27 -23.42
CA LYS A 102 -15.91 -15.58 -23.57
C LYS A 102 -15.00 -14.36 -23.32
N SER A 103 -15.43 -13.16 -23.70
CA SER A 103 -14.71 -11.91 -23.41
C SER A 103 -14.86 -11.47 -21.95
N ARG A 104 -15.96 -11.83 -21.28
CA ARG A 104 -16.19 -11.60 -19.85
C ARG A 104 -15.43 -12.59 -18.96
N ASP A 105 -15.29 -13.83 -19.41
CA ASP A 105 -14.63 -14.94 -18.70
C ASP A 105 -13.17 -15.13 -19.14
N GLY A 106 -12.48 -14.06 -19.55
CA GLY A 106 -11.06 -14.05 -19.93
C GLY A 106 -10.06 -14.36 -18.81
N HIS A 107 -10.39 -15.29 -17.91
CA HIS A 107 -9.43 -16.19 -17.29
C HIS A 107 -8.84 -17.08 -18.40
N ILE A 108 -7.57 -16.83 -18.71
CA ILE A 108 -6.82 -17.52 -19.74
C ILE A 108 -6.53 -18.96 -19.28
N SER A 109 -7.14 -19.91 -19.97
CA SER A 109 -6.55 -21.21 -20.30
C SER A 109 -6.47 -21.25 -21.82
N ASP A 110 -5.30 -20.95 -22.38
CA ASP A 110 -4.95 -21.41 -23.71
C ASP A 110 -3.79 -22.40 -23.54
N SER A 111 -4.10 -23.63 -23.94
CA SER A 111 -3.24 -24.80 -24.03
C SER A 111 -2.36 -24.64 -25.27
N ASP A 112 -1.04 -24.63 -25.08
CA ASP A 112 -0.09 -24.99 -26.12
C ASP A 112 0.62 -26.28 -25.66
N ASP A 113 0.45 -27.31 -26.48
CA ASP A 113 0.93 -28.67 -26.32
C ASP A 113 2.45 -28.74 -26.08
N TYR A 114 2.85 -29.35 -24.96
CA TYR A 114 4.13 -30.02 -24.81
C TYR A 114 3.91 -31.30 -24.00
N GLU A 115 4.21 -32.44 -24.61
CA GLU A 115 4.21 -33.75 -23.97
C GLU A 115 5.27 -33.82 -22.86
N GLU A 116 4.85 -34.20 -21.66
CA GLU A 116 5.72 -34.74 -20.62
C GLU A 116 5.08 -36.00 -20.02
N VAL A 117 5.95 -36.97 -19.75
CA VAL A 117 5.70 -38.40 -19.53
C VAL A 117 5.81 -38.72 -18.03
N ASP A 118 4.90 -39.60 -17.54
CA ASP A 118 4.90 -40.34 -16.26
C ASP A 118 4.88 -39.52 -14.94
N ASP A 119 4.19 -39.87 -13.86
CA ASP A 119 3.79 -41.16 -13.30
C ASP A 119 2.42 -41.06 -12.59
N ARG A 120 1.72 -42.19 -12.51
CA ARG A 120 0.40 -42.38 -11.89
C ARG A 120 0.51 -42.42 -10.37
N ASP A 121 -0.42 -41.77 -9.68
CA ASP A 121 -0.99 -42.25 -8.42
C ASP A 121 -2.48 -41.86 -8.40
N GLU A 122 -3.33 -42.89 -8.36
CA GLU A 122 -4.80 -42.83 -8.36
C GLU A 122 -5.30 -42.66 -6.92
N GLU A 123 -6.08 -41.61 -6.65
CA GLU A 123 -7.04 -41.61 -5.53
C GLU A 123 -8.39 -41.06 -6.03
N ASP A 124 -9.38 -41.96 -6.01
CA ASP A 124 -10.77 -41.75 -6.41
C ASP A 124 -11.51 -40.89 -5.37
N GLU A 125 -12.22 -39.85 -5.82
CA GLU A 125 -13.31 -39.24 -5.04
C GLU A 125 -14.59 -39.23 -5.88
N GLU A 126 -15.59 -39.97 -5.40
CA GLU A 126 -16.94 -40.08 -5.94
C GLU A 126 -17.73 -38.79 -5.67
N GLU A 127 -18.36 -38.23 -6.71
CA GLU A 127 -19.30 -37.11 -6.62
C GLU A 127 -20.70 -37.63 -6.21
N GLU A 128 -21.25 -37.15 -5.09
CA GLU A 128 -22.68 -37.19 -4.82
C GLU A 128 -23.27 -35.76 -4.87
N GLU A 129 -24.13 -35.53 -5.87
CA GLU A 129 -25.01 -34.37 -5.97
C GLU A 129 -26.21 -34.54 -5.04
N GLU A 130 -26.50 -33.55 -4.17
CA GLU A 130 -27.84 -33.40 -3.60
C GLU A 130 -28.44 -32.00 -3.87
N HIS A 131 -29.54 -32.07 -4.61
CA HIS A 131 -30.46 -31.04 -5.04
C HIS A 131 -31.37 -30.59 -3.87
N TYR A 132 -31.56 -29.28 -3.70
CA TYR A 132 -32.60 -28.75 -2.81
C TYR A 132 -33.57 -27.88 -3.58
N ASP A 133 -34.85 -28.24 -3.49
CA ASP A 133 -35.99 -27.49 -4.00
C ASP A 133 -36.99 -27.19 -2.86
N ASP A 134 -37.34 -25.91 -2.80
CA ASP A 134 -38.56 -25.20 -2.37
C ASP A 134 -39.33 -25.48 -1.04
N ALA A 135 -39.72 -24.39 -0.36
CA ALA A 135 -41.12 -24.07 -0.01
C ALA A 135 -41.27 -22.90 1.00
N LEU A 136 -42.06 -21.89 0.59
CA LEU A 136 -42.65 -20.81 1.39
C LEU A 136 -43.84 -21.29 2.25
N ALA A 137 -44.01 -20.72 3.46
CA ALA A 137 -45.34 -20.53 4.08
C ALA A 137 -45.36 -19.44 5.17
N ASP A 138 -46.33 -18.53 5.01
CA ASP A 138 -46.82 -17.48 5.92
C ASP A 138 -47.55 -18.07 7.15
N HIS A 139 -47.55 -17.36 8.31
CA HIS A 139 -48.75 -17.21 9.16
C HIS A 139 -48.57 -16.26 10.37
N GLN A 140 -49.55 -15.36 10.53
CA GLN A 140 -49.85 -14.47 11.68
C GLN A 140 -50.20 -15.21 12.99
N PRO A 141 -50.30 -14.48 14.12
CA PRO A 141 -51.57 -14.52 14.88
C PRO A 141 -52.02 -13.21 15.56
N LYS A 142 -53.33 -13.15 15.91
CA LYS A 142 -54.03 -12.14 16.73
C LYS A 142 -54.54 -12.69 18.08
N ALA A 143 -54.71 -11.75 19.02
CA ALA A 143 -55.21 -11.70 20.41
C ALA A 143 -56.30 -12.66 20.97
N HIS A 144 -56.32 -12.82 22.32
CA HIS A 144 -57.51 -12.70 23.20
C HIS A 144 -57.20 -12.48 24.72
N SER A 145 -58.18 -11.88 25.40
CA SER A 145 -58.36 -11.25 26.74
C SER A 145 -58.32 -12.12 28.03
N PHE A 146 -57.99 -11.56 29.22
CA PHE A 146 -58.91 -11.33 30.39
C PHE A 146 -58.24 -10.77 31.70
N THR A 147 -58.72 -9.59 32.15
CA THR A 147 -59.04 -9.04 33.51
C THR A 147 -58.13 -9.11 34.78
N THR A 148 -58.24 -8.02 35.57
CA THR A 148 -57.45 -7.51 36.74
C THR A 148 -58.01 -7.92 38.13
N PRO A 149 -57.37 -7.58 39.31
CA PRO A 149 -57.50 -6.23 39.94
C PRO A 149 -56.32 -5.67 40.82
N LYS A 150 -56.20 -4.33 40.79
CA LYS A 150 -55.87 -3.30 41.83
C LYS A 150 -54.55 -3.32 42.65
N SER A 151 -53.78 -2.22 42.52
CA SER A 151 -53.45 -1.25 43.60
C SER A 151 -52.80 0.04 43.04
N ARG A 152 -53.07 1.19 43.67
CA ARG A 152 -52.73 2.58 43.27
C ARG A 152 -51.40 3.01 43.90
N THR A 153 -50.58 3.81 43.19
CA THR A 153 -49.93 5.04 43.71
C THR A 153 -49.34 5.93 42.60
N ALA A 154 -49.27 7.22 42.88
CA ALA A 154 -49.18 8.39 41.99
C ALA A 154 -47.95 8.52 41.05
N SER A 155 -48.17 9.22 39.93
CA SER A 155 -47.25 9.52 38.82
C SER A 155 -46.33 10.71 39.08
N ALA A 156 -45.05 10.55 38.70
CA ALA A 156 -43.96 11.53 38.83
C ALA A 156 -43.98 12.69 37.81
N SER A 157 -45.05 12.86 37.04
CA SER A 157 -45.12 13.80 35.91
C SER A 157 -45.38 15.27 36.29
N ASP A 158 -45.79 15.54 37.53
CA ASP A 158 -46.09 16.91 37.99
C ASP A 158 -44.88 17.61 38.65
N SER A 159 -43.84 16.86 38.99
CA SER A 159 -42.62 17.39 39.64
C SER A 159 -41.66 18.10 38.68
N ILE A 160 -41.72 17.78 37.38
CA ILE A 160 -40.83 18.35 36.35
C ILE A 160 -41.33 19.72 35.88
N LYS A 161 -42.65 19.92 35.84
CA LYS A 161 -43.26 21.20 35.44
C LYS A 161 -43.08 22.30 36.49
N ASP A 162 -42.97 21.93 37.76
CA ASP A 162 -42.80 22.87 38.87
C ASP A 162 -41.32 23.33 39.03
N LEU A 163 -40.36 22.50 38.58
CA LEU A 163 -38.94 22.86 38.50
C LEU A 163 -38.66 23.86 37.37
N ASP A 164 -39.32 23.70 36.22
CA ASP A 164 -39.16 24.58 35.06
C ASP A 164 -39.77 25.97 35.32
N ALA A 165 -40.86 26.04 36.09
CA ALA A 165 -41.45 27.29 36.56
C ALA A 165 -40.54 28.05 37.56
N LYS A 166 -39.80 27.32 38.42
CA LYS A 166 -38.84 27.92 39.37
C LYS A 166 -37.55 28.38 38.71
N LEU A 167 -37.11 27.73 37.64
CA LEU A 167 -35.92 28.12 36.88
C LEU A 167 -36.16 29.42 36.09
N ASN A 168 -37.38 29.58 35.54
CA ASN A 168 -37.81 30.80 34.84
C ASN A 168 -38.03 32.01 35.78
N ALA A 169 -38.16 31.78 37.09
CA ALA A 169 -38.29 32.85 38.09
C ALA A 169 -36.94 33.48 38.50
N LEU A 170 -35.81 32.86 38.16
CA LEU A 170 -34.47 33.37 38.43
C LEU A 170 -34.02 34.31 37.29
N LYS A 171 -34.29 35.62 37.44
CA LYS A 171 -33.84 36.69 36.54
C LYS A 171 -32.31 36.81 36.50
N LEU A 172 -31.63 35.93 35.76
CA LEU A 172 -30.25 36.14 35.33
C LEU A 172 -30.26 37.08 34.12
N LYS A 173 -29.66 38.26 34.27
CA LYS A 173 -29.50 39.26 33.21
C LYS A 173 -28.61 38.72 32.09
N TYR A 174 -29.24 38.24 31.01
CA TYR A 174 -28.67 38.31 29.67
C TYR A 174 -29.62 39.11 28.77
N SER A 175 -29.02 40.00 27.99
CA SER A 175 -29.68 41.04 27.22
C SER A 175 -30.78 40.51 26.31
N SER A 176 -31.91 41.20 26.38
CA SER A 176 -33.16 40.95 25.66
C SER A 176 -33.05 41.16 24.15
N ALA A 177 -33.53 40.19 23.38
CA ALA A 177 -34.11 40.39 22.05
C ALA A 177 -35.48 39.69 22.02
N SER A 178 -36.51 40.46 21.65
CA SER A 178 -37.93 40.07 21.69
C SER A 178 -38.32 39.08 20.57
N PRO A 179 -39.44 38.34 20.72
CA PRO A 179 -39.83 37.27 19.81
C PRO A 179 -40.78 37.79 18.72
N SER A 180 -40.38 37.67 17.45
CA SER A 180 -41.33 37.71 16.34
C SER A 180 -40.81 36.93 15.13
N SER A 181 -41.58 35.89 14.79
CA SER A 181 -41.76 35.28 13.46
C SER A 181 -40.57 34.64 12.74
N THR A 182 -40.87 33.46 12.19
CA THR A 182 -40.11 32.64 11.22
C THR A 182 -38.85 31.96 11.76
N SER A 183 -38.95 30.63 11.82
CA SER A 183 -37.89 29.66 12.01
C SER A 183 -36.68 29.95 11.12
N SER A 184 -35.71 30.67 11.67
CA SER A 184 -34.31 30.55 11.27
C SER A 184 -33.65 29.68 12.34
N GLN A 185 -33.59 28.37 12.08
CA GLN A 185 -32.58 27.55 12.75
C GLN A 185 -31.24 28.19 12.40
N ASN A 186 -30.45 28.62 13.39
CA ASN A 186 -29.03 28.87 13.18
C ASN A 186 -28.43 27.56 12.61
N PRO A 187 -27.96 27.52 11.35
CA PRO A 187 -27.46 26.28 10.75
C PRO A 187 -26.18 25.78 11.44
N ASN A 188 -25.52 26.66 12.20
CA ASN A 188 -24.17 26.47 12.74
C ASN A 188 -24.06 25.74 14.09
N SER A 189 -25.15 25.24 14.70
CA SER A 189 -25.02 24.47 15.95
C SER A 189 -24.60 23.02 15.72
N LYS A 190 -24.92 22.45 14.56
CA LYS A 190 -24.72 21.02 14.29
C LYS A 190 -23.23 20.66 14.25
N ASN A 191 -22.42 21.41 13.49
CA ASN A 191 -20.98 21.17 13.29
C ASN A 191 -20.10 22.05 14.18
N ALA A 192 -20.64 22.58 15.29
CA ALA A 192 -19.90 23.44 16.19
C ALA A 192 -18.74 22.69 16.87
N VAL A 193 -17.55 23.28 16.84
CA VAL A 193 -16.32 22.75 17.43
C VAL A 193 -15.50 23.86 18.09
N LYS A 194 -14.50 23.45 18.87
CA LYS A 194 -13.46 24.34 19.38
C LYS A 194 -12.13 23.98 18.74
N LEU A 195 -11.45 24.98 18.17
CA LEU A 195 -10.22 24.81 17.42
C LEU A 195 -9.01 25.24 18.26
N TYR A 196 -7.99 24.38 18.29
CA TYR A 196 -6.72 24.63 18.96
C TYR A 196 -5.57 24.53 17.97
N LEU A 197 -4.55 25.36 18.17
CA LEU A 197 -3.28 25.30 17.46
C LEU A 197 -2.20 24.84 18.42
N HIS A 198 -1.36 23.91 18.00
CA HIS A 198 -0.17 23.53 18.72
C HIS A 198 0.96 24.50 18.41
N ILE A 199 1.62 25.03 19.44
CA ILE A 199 2.78 25.91 19.31
C ILE A 199 3.96 25.39 20.11
N GLY A 200 5.17 25.75 19.70
CA GLY A 200 6.39 25.41 20.44
C GLY A 200 7.00 24.04 20.13
N GLY A 201 6.50 23.33 19.11
CA GLY A 201 7.09 22.06 18.62
C GLY A 201 7.27 21.03 19.74
N ASN A 202 8.41 20.36 19.79
CA ASN A 202 8.75 19.42 20.88
C ASN A 202 9.56 20.08 22.02
N THR A 203 9.43 21.39 22.22
CA THR A 203 10.20 22.12 23.25
C THR A 203 9.47 22.14 24.59
N PRO A 204 10.13 22.48 25.72
CA PRO A 204 9.44 22.70 27.00
C PRO A 204 8.36 23.79 26.97
N LYS A 205 8.32 24.62 25.92
CA LYS A 205 7.30 25.65 25.71
C LYS A 205 6.10 25.14 24.90
N ALA A 206 6.11 23.86 24.51
CA ALA A 206 5.05 23.23 23.73
C ALA A 206 3.71 23.31 24.46
N LYS A 207 2.68 23.82 23.77
CA LYS A 207 1.32 23.88 24.32
C LYS A 207 0.27 24.02 23.23
N TRP A 208 -0.93 23.59 23.59
CA TRP A 208 -2.15 23.87 22.83
C TRP A 208 -2.68 25.26 23.22
N ILE A 209 -2.83 26.14 22.24
CA ILE A 209 -3.52 27.42 22.39
C ILE A 209 -4.89 27.37 21.72
N ILE A 210 -5.87 28.05 22.32
CA ILE A 210 -7.19 28.17 21.70
C ILE A 210 -7.05 29.16 20.53
N SER A 211 -7.29 28.68 19.32
CA SER A 211 -7.35 29.53 18.13
C SER A 211 -8.75 30.16 18.03
N GLU A 212 -9.79 29.32 18.06
CA GLU A 212 -11.19 29.77 18.00
C GLU A 212 -12.03 29.02 19.04
N LYS A 213 -12.73 29.77 19.90
CA LYS A 213 -13.57 29.18 20.97
C LYS A 213 -14.84 28.54 20.44
N PHE A 214 -15.46 29.14 19.43
CA PHE A 214 -16.68 28.69 18.80
C PHE A 214 -16.52 28.87 17.30
N THR A 215 -16.39 27.76 16.59
CA THR A 215 -16.28 27.70 15.13
C THR A 215 -17.03 26.47 14.62
N SER A 216 -17.12 26.29 13.31
CA SER A 216 -17.72 25.11 12.70
C SER A 216 -16.77 24.49 11.69
N TYR A 217 -16.94 23.18 11.47
CA TYR A 217 -16.30 22.48 10.38
C TYR A 217 -17.31 22.20 9.25
N ASP A 218 -16.79 22.02 8.04
CA ASP A 218 -17.56 21.61 6.89
C ASP A 218 -16.69 20.77 5.94
N PHE A 219 -17.30 19.78 5.28
CA PHE A 219 -16.68 19.02 4.19
C PHE A 219 -17.32 19.44 2.88
N PHE A 220 -16.50 19.82 1.90
CA PHE A 220 -16.99 20.34 0.63
C PHE A 220 -16.10 19.88 -0.54
N LYS A 221 -16.66 19.83 -1.75
CA LYS A 221 -15.89 19.63 -2.99
C LYS A 221 -15.62 21.00 -3.62
N MET A 222 -14.39 21.26 -4.05
CA MET A 222 -14.07 22.46 -4.84
C MET A 222 -14.77 22.40 -6.20
N SER A 223 -15.32 23.53 -6.63
CA SER A 223 -15.75 23.80 -8.00
C SER A 223 -14.78 24.79 -8.66
N ASP A 224 -14.65 24.79 -9.99
CA ASP A 224 -13.74 25.70 -10.73
C ASP A 224 -13.90 27.20 -10.41
N GLY A 225 -15.03 27.63 -9.84
CA GLY A 225 -15.29 29.01 -9.43
C GLY A 225 -14.82 29.41 -8.02
N ASP A 226 -14.32 28.46 -7.21
CA ASP A 226 -13.96 28.67 -5.79
C ASP A 226 -12.43 28.68 -5.53
N ARG A 227 -11.62 28.84 -6.59
CA ARG A 227 -10.16 29.00 -6.49
C ARG A 227 -9.86 30.45 -6.06
N ASP A 228 -9.32 30.62 -4.85
CA ASP A 228 -8.81 31.91 -4.38
C ASP A 228 -7.37 32.11 -4.91
N ASP A 229 -6.86 33.36 -4.97
CA ASP A 229 -5.50 33.70 -5.43
C ASP A 229 -4.37 32.98 -4.63
N GLU A 230 -4.67 32.43 -3.45
CA GLU A 230 -3.75 31.62 -2.63
C GLU A 230 -3.74 30.12 -2.98
N ASP A 231 -4.69 29.64 -3.80
CA ASP A 231 -4.80 28.25 -4.25
C ASP A 231 -4.04 27.98 -5.57
N GLU A 232 -3.43 29.01 -6.17
CA GLU A 232 -2.73 28.92 -7.48
C GLU A 232 -1.50 27.98 -7.46
N GLU A 233 -0.96 27.64 -6.29
CA GLU A 233 0.24 26.79 -6.18
C GLU A 233 -0.04 25.28 -6.18
N GLU A 234 -1.27 24.83 -5.95
CA GLU A 234 -1.60 23.40 -5.84
C GLU A 234 -2.81 23.04 -6.73
N ASP A 235 -2.55 22.58 -7.96
CA ASP A 235 -3.58 22.11 -8.91
C ASP A 235 -4.17 20.77 -8.45
N PHE A 236 -5.09 20.82 -7.49
CA PHE A 236 -5.65 19.61 -6.89
C PHE A 236 -6.69 18.90 -7.76
N GLY A 237 -7.07 19.43 -8.92
CA GLY A 237 -8.14 18.89 -9.76
C GLY A 237 -9.55 19.09 -9.16
N GLU A 238 -10.56 19.16 -10.01
CA GLU A 238 -11.96 19.28 -9.57
C GLU A 238 -12.45 18.00 -8.85
N GLY A 239 -13.37 18.15 -7.89
CA GLY A 239 -14.14 17.03 -7.33
C GLY A 239 -13.57 16.34 -6.08
N TYR A 240 -12.43 16.78 -5.52
CA TYR A 240 -11.92 16.27 -4.24
C TYR A 240 -12.60 16.94 -3.04
N TRP A 241 -12.81 16.17 -1.98
CA TRP A 241 -13.26 16.64 -0.67
C TRP A 241 -12.15 17.38 0.10
N PHE A 242 -12.53 18.51 0.68
CA PHE A 242 -11.72 19.33 1.57
C PHE A 242 -12.41 19.49 2.93
N LEU A 243 -11.60 19.50 4.00
CA LEU A 243 -12.03 19.91 5.33
C LEU A 243 -11.80 21.42 5.49
N LYS A 244 -12.87 22.15 5.78
CA LYS A 244 -12.82 23.55 6.21
C LYS A 244 -13.13 23.65 7.70
N VAL A 245 -12.35 24.44 8.45
CA VAL A 245 -12.68 24.79 9.83
C VAL A 245 -12.54 26.30 10.03
N GLY A 246 -13.67 26.97 10.24
CA GLY A 246 -13.73 28.42 10.32
C GLY A 246 -13.06 29.09 9.11
N THR A 247 -12.19 30.05 9.38
CA THR A 247 -11.35 30.73 8.37
C THR A 247 -9.87 30.32 8.46
N LYS A 248 -9.53 29.36 9.32
CA LYS A 248 -8.13 29.04 9.68
C LYS A 248 -7.59 27.79 9.04
N VAL A 249 -8.46 26.85 8.72
CA VAL A 249 -8.07 25.55 8.17
C VAL A 249 -8.87 25.32 6.90
N ARG A 250 -8.13 25.02 5.83
CA ARG A 250 -8.62 24.45 4.58
C ARG A 250 -7.58 23.39 4.17
N SER A 251 -7.99 22.14 4.07
CA SER A 251 -7.07 21.04 3.78
C SER A 251 -7.78 19.98 2.95
N LYS A 252 -7.13 19.46 1.91
CA LYS A 252 -7.63 18.28 1.19
C LYS A 252 -7.76 17.12 2.18
N VAL A 253 -8.87 16.39 2.12
CA VAL A 253 -9.07 15.18 2.94
C VAL A 253 -8.16 14.08 2.41
N ALA A 254 -7.09 13.79 3.12
CA ALA A 254 -6.09 12.81 2.70
C ALA A 254 -5.37 12.19 3.91
N THR A 255 -4.61 11.11 3.67
CA THR A 255 -3.88 10.37 4.72
C THR A 255 -2.70 11.16 5.29
N ASP A 256 -2.14 12.10 4.53
CA ASP A 256 -1.07 13.03 4.92
C ASP A 256 -1.50 14.06 5.98
N MET A 257 -2.80 14.27 6.19
CA MET A 257 -3.33 15.00 7.33
C MET A 257 -2.99 14.31 8.67
N GLN A 258 -2.57 13.04 8.64
CA GLN A 258 -2.13 12.26 9.80
C GLN A 258 -3.11 12.30 10.96
N LEU A 259 -4.40 12.28 10.65
CA LEU A 259 -5.46 12.48 11.63
C LEU A 259 -5.40 11.39 12.72
N LYS A 260 -5.29 11.84 13.97
CA LYS A 260 -5.30 11.00 15.17
C LYS A 260 -6.54 11.26 16.00
N MET A 261 -7.21 10.18 16.39
CA MET A 261 -8.48 10.20 17.09
C MET A 261 -8.30 9.96 18.59
N PHE A 262 -8.97 10.77 19.42
CA PHE A 262 -9.03 10.63 20.88
C PHE A 262 -10.51 10.62 21.32
N GLY A 263 -11.15 9.45 21.18
CA GLY A 263 -12.60 9.32 21.41
C GLY A 263 -13.05 9.69 22.83
N ASP A 264 -12.29 9.29 23.84
CA ASP A 264 -12.52 9.64 25.25
C ASP A 264 -12.50 11.16 25.51
N GLN A 265 -11.68 11.88 24.76
CA GLN A 265 -11.56 13.33 24.86
C GLN A 265 -12.50 14.08 23.90
N ARG A 266 -13.20 13.36 23.01
CA ARG A 266 -13.97 13.88 21.88
C ARG A 266 -13.12 14.88 21.10
N ARG A 267 -11.94 14.42 20.70
CA ARG A 267 -10.92 15.26 20.11
C ARG A 267 -10.25 14.53 18.94
N ILE A 268 -9.91 15.28 17.91
CA ILE A 268 -9.03 14.83 16.83
C ILE A 268 -7.86 15.80 16.69
N ASP A 269 -6.68 15.27 16.40
CA ASP A 269 -5.48 16.04 16.08
C ASP A 269 -5.08 15.76 14.63
N PHE A 270 -4.59 16.76 13.90
CA PHE A 270 -4.27 16.62 12.47
C PHE A 270 -3.29 17.69 12.00
N VAL A 271 -2.70 17.47 10.83
CA VAL A 271 -1.75 18.38 10.17
C VAL A 271 -2.47 19.15 9.05
N SER A 272 -2.28 20.48 9.03
CA SER A 272 -2.68 21.38 7.95
C SER A 272 -1.91 22.69 8.09
N LYS A 273 -0.82 22.86 7.34
CA LYS A 273 0.13 23.99 7.45
C LYS A 273 0.48 24.32 8.93
N GLY A 274 0.61 23.29 9.77
CA GLY A 274 0.65 23.37 11.23
C GLY A 274 -0.08 22.19 11.88
N VAL A 275 -0.03 22.08 13.21
CA VAL A 275 -0.65 20.97 13.96
C VAL A 275 -1.86 21.51 14.74
N TRP A 276 -3.03 20.97 14.42
CA TRP A 276 -4.31 21.45 14.92
C TRP A 276 -5.03 20.37 15.73
N ALA A 277 -5.96 20.81 16.58
CA ALA A 277 -6.89 19.93 17.26
C ALA A 277 -8.33 20.48 17.22
N LEU A 278 -9.28 19.61 16.89
CA LEU A 278 -10.72 19.90 17.07
C LEU A 278 -11.20 19.20 18.33
N LYS A 279 -11.92 19.95 19.17
CA LYS A 279 -12.67 19.38 20.30
C LYS A 279 -14.17 19.55 20.05
N PHE A 280 -14.90 18.45 20.17
CA PHE A 280 -16.34 18.40 19.99
C PHE A 280 -17.08 18.54 21.32
N TYR A 281 -18.29 19.09 21.29
CA TYR A 281 -19.09 19.32 22.50
C TYR A 281 -19.85 18.07 22.94
N THR A 282 -20.28 17.25 21.97
CA THR A 282 -20.96 15.97 22.21
C THR A 282 -20.23 14.81 21.54
N ASP A 283 -20.48 13.62 22.04
CA ASP A 283 -19.92 12.37 21.53
C ASP A 283 -20.53 12.01 20.15
N GLU A 284 -21.80 12.35 19.95
CA GLU A 284 -22.49 12.25 18.66
C GLU A 284 -21.85 13.12 17.57
N GLN A 285 -21.50 14.37 17.89
CA GLN A 285 -20.80 15.27 16.96
C GLN A 285 -19.44 14.69 16.55
N TYR A 286 -18.69 14.17 17.52
CA TYR A 286 -17.39 13.54 17.26
C TYR A 286 -17.52 12.33 16.33
N ARG A 287 -18.43 11.39 16.62
CA ARG A 287 -18.62 10.20 15.76
C ARG A 287 -19.06 10.57 14.36
N ARG A 288 -19.98 11.54 14.22
CA ARG A 288 -20.41 12.01 12.90
C ARG A 288 -19.24 12.56 12.09
N PHE A 289 -18.39 13.40 12.68
CA PHE A 289 -17.20 13.91 12.01
C PHE A 289 -16.27 12.78 11.56
N VAL A 290 -16.03 11.77 12.42
CA VAL A 290 -15.15 10.64 12.08
C VAL A 290 -15.69 9.85 10.89
N THR A 291 -16.99 9.53 10.88
CA THR A 291 -17.64 8.82 9.76
C THR A 291 -17.56 9.65 8.47
N GLU A 292 -17.94 10.93 8.54
CA GLU A 292 -17.93 11.84 7.39
C GLU A 292 -16.50 12.00 6.81
N PHE A 293 -15.49 12.15 7.67
CA PHE A 293 -14.09 12.19 7.25
C PHE A 293 -13.66 10.89 6.55
N GLN A 294 -14.05 9.72 7.06
CA GLN A 294 -13.70 8.44 6.47
C GLN A 294 -14.36 8.23 5.10
N ASP A 295 -15.61 8.68 4.95
CA ASP A 295 -16.33 8.59 3.67
C ASP A 295 -15.74 9.56 2.63
N CYS A 296 -15.43 10.81 3.03
CA CYS A 296 -14.73 11.77 2.18
C CYS A 296 -13.32 11.25 1.77
N LEU A 297 -12.60 10.63 2.71
CA LEU A 297 -11.30 10.03 2.43
C LEU A 297 -11.41 8.87 1.43
N PHE A 298 -12.41 8.00 1.60
CA PHE A 298 -12.68 6.90 0.66
C PHE A 298 -12.96 7.42 -0.74
N GLU A 299 -13.81 8.44 -0.87
CA GLU A 299 -14.11 9.07 -2.16
C GLU A 299 -12.87 9.69 -2.80
N ASN A 300 -12.06 10.41 -2.03
CA ASN A 300 -10.83 11.02 -2.53
C ASN A 300 -9.80 10.01 -3.00
N VAL A 301 -9.74 8.84 -2.35
CA VAL A 301 -8.78 7.78 -2.65
C VAL A 301 -9.23 6.93 -3.84
N TYR A 302 -10.50 6.53 -3.88
CA TYR A 302 -10.99 5.53 -4.83
C TYR A 302 -11.85 6.12 -5.96
N GLY A 303 -12.24 7.39 -5.88
CA GLY A 303 -13.11 8.05 -6.87
C GLY A 303 -14.53 7.49 -6.91
N LEU A 304 -14.97 6.81 -5.85
CA LEU A 304 -16.28 6.17 -5.72
C LEU A 304 -16.96 6.64 -4.43
N GLU A 305 -18.26 6.86 -4.48
CA GLU A 305 -19.07 7.16 -3.29
C GLU A 305 -18.90 6.06 -2.24
N ALA A 306 -18.84 6.44 -0.96
CA ALA A 306 -18.53 5.57 0.16
C ALA A 306 -19.69 4.63 0.58
N THR A 307 -20.37 4.02 -0.38
CA THR A 307 -21.43 3.02 -0.14
C THR A 307 -20.83 1.66 0.24
N GLU A 308 -21.64 0.80 0.88
CA GLU A 308 -21.20 -0.55 1.24
C GLU A 308 -20.89 -1.39 -0.01
N GLU A 309 -21.64 -1.23 -1.09
CA GLU A 309 -21.42 -1.93 -2.37
C GLU A 309 -20.08 -1.54 -2.99
N ASN A 310 -19.73 -0.24 -2.97
CA ASN A 310 -18.45 0.25 -3.48
C ASN A 310 -17.30 -0.21 -2.58
N LYS A 311 -17.48 -0.20 -1.25
CA LYS A 311 -16.49 -0.75 -0.30
C LYS A 311 -16.26 -2.24 -0.59
N VAL A 312 -17.30 -3.04 -0.79
CA VAL A 312 -17.18 -4.46 -1.17
C VAL A 312 -16.48 -4.63 -2.53
N LYS A 313 -16.74 -3.75 -3.50
CA LYS A 313 -16.09 -3.79 -4.81
C LYS A 313 -14.58 -3.53 -4.74
N ILE A 314 -14.15 -2.62 -3.85
CA ILE A 314 -12.75 -2.25 -3.68
C ILE A 314 -11.98 -3.29 -2.86
N TYR A 315 -12.50 -3.66 -1.69
CA TYR A 315 -11.80 -4.53 -0.76
C TYR A 315 -12.04 -6.02 -1.03
N GLY A 316 -13.16 -6.36 -1.66
CA GLY A 316 -13.61 -7.74 -1.82
C GLY A 316 -14.36 -8.26 -0.59
N LYS A 317 -15.27 -9.21 -0.82
CA LYS A 317 -16.12 -9.79 0.25
C LYS A 317 -15.30 -10.45 1.37
N GLU A 318 -14.14 -11.02 1.02
CA GLU A 318 -13.24 -11.70 1.96
C GLU A 318 -12.56 -10.73 2.95
N PHE A 319 -12.44 -9.45 2.61
CA PHE A 319 -11.70 -8.46 3.41
C PHE A 319 -12.60 -7.40 4.04
N MET A 320 -13.90 -7.65 4.18
CA MET A 320 -14.81 -6.70 4.82
C MET A 320 -14.45 -6.40 6.28
N GLY A 321 -13.76 -7.33 6.97
CA GLY A 321 -13.17 -7.08 8.28
C GLY A 321 -12.11 -5.97 8.29
N TRP A 322 -11.54 -5.60 7.14
CA TRP A 322 -10.60 -4.45 7.07
C TRP A 322 -11.34 -3.12 7.00
N VAL A 323 -12.56 -3.12 6.44
CA VAL A 323 -13.45 -1.95 6.36
C VAL A 323 -14.17 -1.73 7.70
N LYS A 324 -14.58 -2.83 8.34
CA LYS A 324 -15.24 -2.86 9.65
C LYS A 324 -14.46 -3.78 10.61
N PRO A 325 -13.36 -3.31 11.19
CA PRO A 325 -12.51 -4.11 12.08
C PRO A 325 -13.24 -4.68 13.30
N GLU A 326 -14.40 -4.13 13.66
CA GLU A 326 -15.25 -4.65 14.73
C GLU A 326 -15.82 -6.04 14.43
N VAL A 327 -15.85 -6.47 13.17
CA VAL A 327 -16.29 -7.82 12.76
C VAL A 327 -15.14 -8.74 12.32
N ALA A 328 -13.89 -8.27 12.41
CA ALA A 328 -12.73 -9.07 12.05
C ALA A 328 -12.41 -10.14 13.11
N ASP A 329 -11.72 -11.21 12.69
CA ASP A 329 -11.26 -12.26 13.60
C ASP A 329 -9.97 -11.83 14.31
N ASP A 330 -10.10 -11.26 15.49
CA ASP A 330 -8.96 -10.76 16.28
C ASP A 330 -8.25 -11.85 17.12
N SER A 331 -8.69 -13.12 17.08
CA SER A 331 -8.11 -14.23 17.87
C SER A 331 -6.60 -14.42 17.62
N MET A 332 -6.17 -14.24 16.37
CA MET A 332 -4.76 -14.36 15.97
C MET A 332 -3.85 -13.29 16.60
N TRP A 333 -4.42 -12.18 17.09
CA TRP A 333 -3.68 -11.19 17.86
C TRP A 333 -3.55 -11.54 19.35
N GLU A 334 -4.37 -12.47 19.86
CA GLU A 334 -4.42 -12.89 21.27
C GLU A 334 -3.58 -14.17 21.50
N ASP A 335 -3.58 -15.11 20.54
CA ASP A 335 -2.93 -16.44 20.66
C ASP A 335 -1.39 -16.42 20.55
N THR A 336 -0.77 -15.29 20.23
CA THR A 336 0.70 -15.22 20.05
C THR A 336 1.50 -15.08 21.34
N ASP A 337 0.83 -15.02 22.50
CA ASP A 337 1.46 -14.75 23.81
C ASP A 337 1.46 -15.96 24.78
N ASP A 338 0.72 -17.04 24.52
CA ASP A 338 0.43 -18.06 25.55
C ASP A 338 1.63 -18.98 25.91
N GLU A 339 2.63 -19.13 25.03
CA GLU A 339 3.84 -19.91 25.36
C GLU A 339 4.89 -19.12 26.15
N LEU A 340 4.94 -17.79 26.03
CA LEU A 340 5.97 -16.95 26.68
C LEU A 340 5.51 -16.32 28.00
N GLN A 341 4.19 -16.15 28.20
CA GLN A 341 3.65 -15.60 29.45
C GLN A 341 3.83 -16.52 30.67
N LYS A 342 4.05 -17.84 30.49
CA LYS A 342 4.31 -18.77 31.61
C LYS A 342 5.65 -18.56 32.33
N ILE A 343 6.57 -17.75 31.78
CA ILE A 343 7.90 -17.51 32.36
C ILE A 343 7.99 -16.15 33.10
N SER A 344 7.01 -15.25 32.94
CA SER A 344 7.11 -13.88 33.49
C SER A 344 5.89 -13.52 34.34
N SER A 345 6.08 -13.47 35.66
CA SER A 345 5.08 -12.95 36.62
C SER A 345 4.67 -11.50 36.32
N PRO A 346 3.47 -11.04 36.73
CA PRO A 346 2.94 -9.72 36.36
C PRO A 346 3.71 -8.60 37.07
N ALA A 347 4.74 -8.08 36.40
CA ALA A 347 5.39 -6.85 36.80
C ALA A 347 4.52 -5.66 36.38
N THR A 348 4.25 -4.79 37.35
CA THR A 348 3.63 -3.46 37.25
C THR A 348 4.08 -2.70 36.00
N PRO A 349 3.23 -1.89 35.31
CA PRO A 349 3.58 -1.21 34.06
C PRO A 349 4.83 -0.35 34.27
N ALA A 350 5.97 -0.88 33.84
CA ALA A 350 7.20 -0.15 33.82
C ALA A 350 7.07 0.93 32.75
N ARG A 351 7.18 2.20 33.14
CA ARG A 351 7.56 3.26 32.20
C ARG A 351 8.81 2.77 31.45
N SER A 352 8.66 2.53 30.15
CA SER A 352 9.68 1.99 29.26
C SER A 352 10.63 3.10 28.79
N ASN A 353 11.40 3.69 29.70
CA ASN A 353 12.63 4.36 29.30
C ASN A 353 13.71 3.28 29.12
N GLN A 354 13.63 2.56 27.99
CA GLN A 354 14.81 1.93 27.41
C GLN A 354 15.48 3.03 26.58
N ASP A 355 16.49 3.67 27.14
CA ASP A 355 17.22 4.74 26.47
C ASP A 355 17.99 4.16 25.27
N LEU A 356 17.83 4.78 24.11
CA LEU A 356 18.67 4.51 22.94
C LEU A 356 20.03 5.11 23.22
N LEU A 357 21.07 4.28 23.27
CA LEU A 357 22.44 4.73 23.47
C LEU A 357 23.13 4.78 22.11
N GLU A 358 23.54 5.97 21.70
CA GLU A 358 24.44 6.12 20.56
C GLU A 358 25.81 5.57 20.96
N GLU A 359 26.16 4.42 20.38
CA GLU A 359 27.45 3.78 20.64
C GLU A 359 28.56 4.51 19.89
N PHE A 360 28.29 4.88 18.63
CA PHE A 360 29.27 5.55 17.78
C PHE A 360 28.62 6.26 16.57
N GLU A 361 29.31 7.29 16.06
CA GLU A 361 29.04 7.98 14.79
C GLU A 361 30.36 8.15 14.03
N GLU A 362 30.38 7.73 12.76
CA GLU A 362 31.50 7.87 11.84
C GLU A 362 31.11 8.74 10.65
N ALA A 363 32.04 9.58 10.18
CA ALA A 363 31.87 10.23 8.90
C ALA A 363 31.97 9.19 7.78
N SER A 364 31.03 9.23 6.84
CA SER A 364 31.17 8.52 5.57
C SER A 364 32.00 9.37 4.61
N ASN A 365 32.56 8.77 3.55
CA ASN A 365 33.23 9.55 2.49
C ASN A 365 32.25 10.33 1.58
N GLY A 366 31.05 10.67 2.09
CA GLY A 366 30.00 11.46 1.43
C GLY A 366 29.21 10.71 0.36
N GLY A 367 27.95 11.14 0.18
CA GLY A 367 27.07 10.67 -0.90
C GLY A 367 26.59 9.22 -0.75
N VAL A 368 26.30 8.77 0.47
CA VAL A 368 25.73 7.43 0.71
C VAL A 368 24.36 7.31 0.04
N GLN A 369 24.17 6.26 -0.76
CA GLN A 369 22.94 5.96 -1.48
C GLN A 369 22.21 4.72 -0.93
N SER A 370 22.93 3.76 -0.35
CA SER A 370 22.31 2.58 0.29
C SER A 370 23.21 1.96 1.36
N LEU A 371 22.58 1.25 2.30
CA LEU A 371 23.23 0.48 3.37
C LEU A 371 22.95 -1.01 3.16
N THR A 372 24.00 -1.80 2.97
CA THR A 372 23.89 -3.26 2.83
C THR A 372 24.54 -3.94 4.02
N LEU A 373 23.72 -4.42 4.96
CA LEU A 373 24.21 -5.10 6.15
C LEU A 373 24.57 -6.56 5.83
N GLY A 374 25.75 -6.98 6.26
CA GLY A 374 26.13 -8.39 6.26
C GLY A 374 25.73 -9.07 7.57
N ALA A 375 25.33 -10.32 7.46
CA ALA A 375 25.20 -11.25 8.55
C ALA A 375 26.54 -11.89 8.94
N LEU A 376 27.64 -11.75 8.16
CA LEU A 376 29.00 -12.15 8.54
C LEU A 376 29.79 -10.97 9.10
N ASP A 377 31.08 -10.85 8.77
CA ASP A 377 32.01 -9.94 9.44
C ASP A 377 31.92 -8.48 8.97
N ASN A 378 31.26 -8.23 7.83
CA ASN A 378 31.29 -6.93 7.17
C ASN A 378 29.90 -6.43 6.82
N SER A 379 29.74 -5.11 6.80
CA SER A 379 28.63 -4.41 6.17
C SER A 379 29.18 -3.36 5.21
N PHE A 380 28.33 -2.85 4.32
CA PHE A 380 28.78 -2.04 3.20
C PHE A 380 27.91 -0.80 3.05
N LEU A 381 28.56 0.34 2.80
CA LEU A 381 27.89 1.56 2.35
C LEU A 381 28.19 1.75 0.88
N VAL A 382 27.15 1.84 0.06
CA VAL A 382 27.29 2.22 -1.34
C VAL A 382 27.13 3.72 -1.43
N SER A 383 28.11 4.39 -2.03
CA SER A 383 28.17 5.83 -2.19
C SER A 383 28.61 6.19 -3.60
N ASP A 384 28.49 7.47 -3.98
CA ASP A 384 28.95 7.95 -5.30
C ASP A 384 30.45 7.67 -5.54
N ASN A 385 31.22 7.53 -4.47
CA ASN A 385 32.65 7.27 -4.50
C ASN A 385 33.03 5.78 -4.58
N GLY A 386 32.04 4.87 -4.47
CA GLY A 386 32.26 3.43 -4.42
C GLY A 386 31.61 2.74 -3.22
N VAL A 387 32.01 1.50 -2.99
CA VAL A 387 31.54 0.64 -1.89
C VAL A 387 32.54 0.67 -0.73
N GLN A 388 32.12 1.25 0.39
CA GLN A 388 32.92 1.33 1.61
C GLN A 388 32.64 0.12 2.51
N VAL A 389 33.68 -0.44 3.11
CA VAL A 389 33.58 -1.64 3.96
C VAL A 389 33.65 -1.27 5.43
N TYR A 390 32.65 -1.73 6.17
CA TYR A 390 32.55 -1.60 7.62
C TYR A 390 32.64 -2.97 8.26
N ARG A 391 33.29 -3.08 9.42
CA ARG A 391 33.33 -4.27 10.25
C ARG A 391 32.10 -4.32 11.15
N ASN A 392 31.47 -5.47 11.23
CA ASN A 392 30.37 -5.71 12.17
C ASN A 392 30.90 -6.05 13.56
N LEU A 393 30.38 -5.38 14.58
CA LEU A 393 30.71 -5.55 15.99
C LEU A 393 29.42 -5.55 16.82
N ARG A 394 29.50 -6.00 18.08
CA ARG A 394 28.32 -6.09 18.96
C ARG A 394 27.69 -4.74 19.32
N HIS A 395 28.44 -3.65 19.18
CA HIS A 395 28.01 -2.27 19.44
C HIS A 395 27.75 -1.48 18.14
N GLY A 396 27.76 -2.13 16.97
CA GLY A 396 27.54 -1.46 15.70
C GLY A 396 28.52 -1.80 14.61
N ILE A 397 28.60 -0.93 13.61
CA ILE A 397 29.54 -1.06 12.49
C ILE A 397 30.65 -0.01 12.55
N HIS A 398 31.86 -0.38 12.14
CA HIS A 398 33.06 0.47 12.19
C HIS A 398 33.84 0.42 10.88
N GLY A 399 34.21 1.57 10.32
CA GLY A 399 34.90 1.68 9.05
C GLY A 399 36.25 0.96 9.06
N LYS A 400 36.50 0.14 8.03
CA LYS A 400 37.81 -0.51 7.85
C LYS A 400 38.84 0.38 7.13
N GLY A 401 38.43 1.56 6.66
CA GLY A 401 39.23 2.40 5.77
C GLY A 401 39.43 1.81 4.37
N ILE A 402 38.63 0.80 4.00
CA ILE A 402 38.67 0.13 2.70
C ILE A 402 37.49 0.65 1.87
N CYS A 403 37.78 1.11 0.65
CA CYS A 403 36.78 1.55 -0.31
C CYS A 403 37.10 0.98 -1.68
N VAL A 404 36.16 0.26 -2.26
CA VAL A 404 36.22 -0.21 -3.65
C VAL A 404 35.60 0.86 -4.52
N LYS A 405 36.43 1.54 -5.32
CA LYS A 405 35.95 2.57 -6.24
C LYS A 405 35.30 1.92 -7.46
N PHE A 406 34.23 2.54 -7.96
CA PHE A 406 33.76 2.23 -9.30
C PHE A 406 34.85 2.64 -10.30
N ASP A 407 35.20 1.77 -11.24
CA ASP A 407 36.18 2.09 -12.27
C ASP A 407 35.66 3.28 -13.11
N SER A 408 36.10 4.48 -12.77
CA SER A 408 35.97 5.66 -13.62
C SER A 408 36.90 5.46 -14.81
N GLY A 409 36.37 4.85 -15.87
CA GLY A 409 37.07 4.71 -17.13
C GLY A 409 37.63 6.07 -17.57
N ASN A 410 38.94 6.11 -17.79
CA ASN A 410 39.72 7.25 -18.24
C ASN A 410 39.02 7.90 -19.46
N SER A 411 38.27 8.98 -19.24
CA SER A 411 37.63 9.77 -20.29
C SER A 411 38.67 10.65 -20.98
N ARG A 412 39.56 10.02 -21.74
CA ARG A 412 40.40 10.66 -22.75
C ARG A 412 40.48 9.81 -24.00
N GLY A 413 39.47 9.98 -24.85
CA GLY A 413 39.57 9.73 -26.29
C GLY A 413 38.85 8.48 -26.80
N GLY A 414 37.82 8.70 -27.63
CA GLY A 414 37.45 7.78 -28.71
C GLY A 414 36.23 6.89 -28.49
N SER A 415 35.09 7.34 -29.03
CA SER A 415 33.98 6.56 -29.60
C SER A 415 33.31 5.43 -28.79
N SER A 416 32.13 5.77 -28.23
CA SER A 416 30.88 4.99 -28.31
C SER A 416 30.96 3.45 -28.30
N SER A 417 31.03 2.87 -27.10
CA SER A 417 30.54 1.51 -26.83
C SER A 417 29.77 1.50 -25.51
N LEU A 418 28.44 1.31 -25.61
CA LEU A 418 27.50 0.94 -24.54
C LEU A 418 27.63 1.74 -23.22
N GLY A 419 27.15 2.98 -23.25
CA GLY A 419 26.99 3.80 -22.06
C GLY A 419 25.94 3.25 -21.11
N LEU A 420 26.36 2.53 -20.07
CA LEU A 420 25.77 2.76 -18.75
C LEU A 420 26.13 4.20 -18.39
N GLY A 421 25.16 5.11 -18.46
CA GLY A 421 25.27 6.36 -17.72
C GLY A 421 25.38 5.97 -16.25
N GLN A 422 26.61 5.95 -15.73
CA GLN A 422 26.95 5.46 -14.39
C GLN A 422 26.30 6.36 -13.33
N SER A 423 25.04 6.07 -13.02
CA SER A 423 24.41 6.46 -11.76
C SER A 423 24.94 5.51 -10.67
N THR A 424 25.02 6.02 -9.44
CA THR A 424 25.45 5.22 -8.30
C THR A 424 24.47 4.06 -8.06
N PRO A 425 24.95 2.83 -7.82
CA PRO A 425 24.06 1.71 -7.50
C PRO A 425 23.19 2.03 -6.29
N ASN A 426 21.88 1.83 -6.42
CA ASN A 426 20.91 2.08 -5.36
C ASN A 426 20.41 0.79 -4.70
N LYS A 427 20.78 -0.38 -5.23
CA LYS A 427 20.53 -1.68 -4.63
C LYS A 427 21.79 -2.52 -4.69
N ALA A 428 22.13 -3.11 -3.55
CA ALA A 428 23.19 -4.09 -3.43
C ALA A 428 22.66 -5.36 -2.75
N LEU A 429 23.07 -6.52 -3.26
CA LEU A 429 22.64 -7.83 -2.78
C LEU A 429 23.85 -8.70 -2.48
N LEU A 430 24.01 -9.13 -1.24
CA LEU A 430 25.09 -10.02 -0.82
C LEU A 430 24.72 -11.49 -1.07
N MET A 431 25.72 -12.29 -1.42
CA MET A 431 25.54 -13.72 -1.69
C MET A 431 26.87 -14.48 -1.63
N ARG A 432 26.80 -15.82 -1.70
CA ARG A 432 27.95 -16.74 -1.61
C ARG A 432 28.74 -16.55 -0.32
N ALA A 433 28.06 -16.69 0.82
CA ALA A 433 28.64 -16.39 2.13
C ALA A 433 29.32 -15.00 2.17
N GLU A 434 28.65 -14.00 1.58
CA GLU A 434 29.08 -12.60 1.53
C GLU A 434 30.46 -12.37 0.89
N THR A 435 30.88 -13.25 -0.01
CA THR A 435 32.09 -13.05 -0.83
C THR A 435 31.79 -12.27 -2.11
N ASN A 436 30.52 -12.24 -2.52
CA ASN A 436 30.07 -11.57 -3.73
C ASN A 436 28.95 -10.58 -3.42
N MET A 437 28.92 -9.48 -4.17
CA MET A 437 27.88 -8.47 -4.12
C MET A 437 27.37 -8.18 -5.54
N LEU A 438 26.06 -8.26 -5.74
CA LEU A 438 25.43 -7.78 -6.96
C LEU A 438 25.03 -6.32 -6.78
N LEU A 439 25.42 -5.48 -7.73
CA LEU A 439 25.18 -4.05 -7.75
C LEU A 439 24.23 -3.71 -8.89
N MET A 440 23.10 -3.11 -8.55
CA MET A 440 22.09 -2.69 -9.51
C MET A 440 22.06 -1.16 -9.57
N SER A 441 22.30 -0.62 -10.76
CA SER A 441 22.32 0.83 -10.99
C SER A 441 21.07 1.27 -11.75
N PRO A 442 20.37 2.33 -11.31
CA PRO A 442 19.20 2.81 -12.04
C PRO A 442 19.60 3.39 -13.40
N PHE A 443 18.79 3.18 -14.43
CA PHE A 443 19.14 3.58 -15.81
C PHE A 443 19.29 5.11 -15.96
N LYS A 444 18.44 5.90 -15.26
CA LYS A 444 18.48 7.38 -15.13
C LYS A 444 17.71 7.80 -13.86
N GLU A 445 17.90 9.04 -13.37
CA GLU A 445 17.03 9.64 -12.35
C GLU A 445 15.55 9.44 -12.74
N GLY A 446 14.78 8.83 -11.83
CA GLY A 446 13.34 8.61 -11.99
C GLY A 446 12.91 7.31 -12.71
N LYS A 447 13.82 6.51 -13.28
CA LYS A 447 13.49 5.16 -13.80
C LYS A 447 14.18 4.10 -12.96
N PRO A 448 13.47 3.38 -12.07
CA PRO A 448 14.11 2.42 -11.16
C PRO A 448 14.48 1.11 -11.86
N HIS A 449 14.25 1.00 -13.17
CA HIS A 449 14.54 -0.19 -13.96
C HIS A 449 15.97 -0.20 -14.48
N THR A 450 16.55 -1.39 -14.58
CA THR A 450 17.85 -1.65 -15.22
C THR A 450 17.76 -2.84 -16.17
N THR A 451 18.62 -2.90 -17.17
CA THR A 451 18.77 -4.05 -18.09
C THR A 451 19.85 -5.05 -17.66
N GLY A 452 20.54 -4.78 -16.54
CA GLY A 452 21.61 -5.63 -16.03
C GLY A 452 22.07 -5.28 -14.63
N LEU A 453 23.09 -6.00 -14.14
CA LEU A 453 23.73 -5.76 -12.86
C LEU A 453 25.24 -6.03 -12.93
N GLN A 454 26.00 -5.50 -12.00
CA GLN A 454 27.43 -5.76 -11.89
C GLN A 454 27.71 -6.69 -10.71
N GLN A 455 28.62 -7.63 -10.87
CA GLN A 455 29.07 -8.53 -9.82
C GLN A 455 30.42 -8.04 -9.29
N LEU A 456 30.42 -7.59 -8.04
CA LEU A 456 31.59 -7.23 -7.28
C LEU A 456 32.06 -8.45 -6.47
N ASP A 457 33.29 -8.88 -6.73
CA ASP A 457 33.99 -9.82 -5.84
C ASP A 457 34.58 -9.02 -4.68
N ILE A 458 34.08 -9.29 -3.46
CA ILE A 458 34.39 -8.50 -2.27
C ILE A 458 35.84 -8.73 -1.82
N GLU A 459 36.36 -9.95 -1.98
CA GLU A 459 37.71 -10.31 -1.55
C GLU A 459 38.79 -9.61 -2.38
N SER A 460 38.61 -9.59 -3.71
CA SER A 460 39.53 -8.89 -4.63
C SER A 460 39.21 -7.40 -4.78
N GLY A 461 37.99 -6.97 -4.42
CA GLY A 461 37.52 -5.60 -4.57
C GLY A 461 37.35 -5.17 -6.02
N LYS A 462 37.02 -6.10 -6.93
CA LYS A 462 36.91 -5.84 -8.37
C LYS A 462 35.56 -6.25 -8.92
N ILE A 463 35.07 -5.49 -9.90
CA ILE A 463 33.97 -5.95 -10.74
C ILE A 463 34.49 -7.09 -11.61
N VAL A 464 33.95 -8.29 -11.39
CA VAL A 464 34.36 -9.51 -12.11
C VAL A 464 33.45 -9.82 -13.30
N THR A 465 32.21 -9.33 -13.27
CA THR A 465 31.22 -9.62 -14.31
C THR A 465 30.18 -8.51 -14.43
N ASP A 466 29.82 -8.14 -15.65
CA ASP A 466 28.64 -7.33 -15.98
C ASP A 466 27.56 -8.22 -16.59
N TRP A 467 26.48 -8.45 -15.86
CA TRP A 467 25.39 -9.34 -16.24
C TRP A 467 24.28 -8.59 -16.98
N LYS A 468 23.74 -9.20 -18.03
CA LYS A 468 22.52 -8.74 -18.73
C LYS A 468 21.32 -9.58 -18.33
N PHE A 469 20.17 -8.94 -18.21
CA PHE A 469 18.88 -9.61 -18.10
C PHE A 469 18.32 -9.86 -19.49
N GLU A 470 18.17 -11.12 -19.85
CA GLU A 470 17.60 -11.53 -21.13
C GLU A 470 16.65 -12.70 -20.91
N LYS A 471 15.57 -12.73 -21.69
CA LYS A 471 14.69 -13.88 -21.76
C LYS A 471 14.38 -14.16 -23.24
N ASP A 472 14.59 -15.40 -23.67
CA ASP A 472 14.28 -15.85 -25.03
C ASP A 472 14.93 -14.98 -26.13
N GLY A 473 16.20 -14.57 -25.94
CA GLY A 473 16.92 -13.72 -26.91
C GLY A 473 16.56 -12.23 -26.83
N THR A 474 15.68 -11.83 -25.91
CA THR A 474 15.19 -10.46 -25.78
C THR A 474 15.67 -9.85 -24.47
N GLU A 475 16.33 -8.69 -24.56
CA GLU A 475 16.73 -7.91 -23.38
C GLU A 475 15.49 -7.48 -22.59
N ILE A 476 15.53 -7.69 -21.28
CA ILE A 476 14.44 -7.31 -20.37
C ILE A 476 14.96 -6.48 -19.20
N THR A 477 14.04 -5.82 -18.50
CA THR A 477 14.38 -5.00 -17.34
C THR A 477 14.07 -5.69 -16.02
N MET A 478 14.74 -5.24 -14.97
CA MET A 478 14.39 -5.51 -13.58
C MET A 478 14.30 -4.21 -12.79
N ARG A 479 13.33 -4.14 -11.89
CA ARG A 479 13.13 -3.06 -10.93
C ARG A 479 13.83 -3.35 -9.60
N ASP A 480 13.78 -4.59 -9.14
CA ASP A 480 14.31 -4.98 -7.84
C ASP A 480 14.84 -6.42 -7.88
N ILE A 481 15.76 -6.72 -6.97
CA ILE A 481 16.34 -8.05 -6.77
C ILE A 481 16.41 -8.39 -5.28
N THR A 482 16.28 -9.68 -4.94
CA THR A 482 16.42 -10.17 -3.57
C THR A 482 16.91 -11.61 -3.56
N ASN A 483 17.38 -12.09 -2.41
CA ASN A 483 17.80 -13.49 -2.26
C ASN A 483 16.58 -14.44 -2.26
N ASP A 484 16.79 -15.69 -2.68
CA ASP A 484 15.73 -16.71 -2.74
C ASP A 484 15.07 -16.98 -1.39
N THR A 485 15.84 -16.87 -0.31
CA THR A 485 15.35 -16.93 1.08
C THR A 485 16.02 -15.87 1.93
N LYS A 486 15.47 -15.59 3.12
CA LYS A 486 16.13 -14.71 4.12
C LYS A 486 17.52 -15.18 4.56
N GLY A 487 17.84 -16.47 4.41
CA GLY A 487 19.13 -17.06 4.80
C GLY A 487 20.12 -17.24 3.64
N SER A 488 19.68 -17.14 2.38
CA SER A 488 20.48 -17.46 1.19
C SER A 488 21.78 -16.67 1.05
N GLN A 489 21.85 -15.45 1.62
CA GLN A 489 23.09 -14.66 1.69
C GLN A 489 24.27 -15.43 2.34
N LEU A 490 23.97 -16.31 3.30
CA LEU A 490 24.95 -17.09 4.06
C LEU A 490 25.40 -18.38 3.35
N ASP A 491 24.68 -18.83 2.33
CA ASP A 491 25.00 -20.07 1.63
C ASP A 491 26.15 -19.82 0.63
N PRO A 492 27.32 -20.49 0.78
CA PRO A 492 28.44 -20.34 -0.15
C PRO A 492 28.17 -20.91 -1.55
N SER A 493 27.20 -21.82 -1.67
CA SER A 493 26.82 -22.47 -2.93
C SER A 493 25.73 -21.72 -3.70
N GLU A 494 25.18 -20.64 -3.11
CA GLU A 494 24.12 -19.85 -3.70
C GLU A 494 24.55 -19.29 -5.07
N SER A 495 23.70 -19.52 -6.06
CA SER A 495 23.92 -19.04 -7.42
C SER A 495 22.66 -18.52 -8.08
N THR A 496 21.56 -18.52 -7.34
CA THR A 496 20.28 -18.00 -7.80
C THR A 496 19.86 -16.80 -6.94
N PHE A 497 19.01 -15.97 -7.53
CA PHE A 497 18.37 -14.86 -6.84
C PHE A 497 17.08 -14.50 -7.57
N LEU A 498 16.19 -13.80 -6.90
CA LEU A 498 14.91 -13.40 -7.48
C LEU A 498 15.02 -12.01 -8.11
N GLY A 499 14.29 -11.82 -9.21
CA GLY A 499 14.09 -10.55 -9.89
C GLY A 499 12.62 -10.18 -9.99
N LEU A 500 12.35 -8.90 -9.78
CA LEU A 500 11.02 -8.28 -9.89
C LEU A 500 11.05 -7.17 -10.93
N ASP A 501 10.04 -7.13 -11.79
CA ASP A 501 9.69 -5.99 -12.65
C ASP A 501 8.20 -5.67 -12.45
N ASP A 502 7.68 -4.59 -13.03
CA ASP A 502 6.31 -4.09 -12.83
C ASP A 502 5.23 -5.17 -13.06
N ASN A 503 5.50 -6.11 -13.97
CA ASN A 503 4.62 -7.24 -14.27
C ASN A 503 5.35 -8.58 -14.39
N ARG A 504 6.45 -8.75 -13.65
CA ARG A 504 7.26 -9.96 -13.74
C ARG A 504 7.82 -10.34 -12.39
N LEU A 505 7.76 -11.64 -12.08
CA LEU A 505 8.43 -12.23 -10.94
C LEU A 505 9.19 -13.46 -11.44
N CYS A 506 10.48 -13.52 -11.21
CA CYS A 506 11.33 -14.57 -11.75
C CYS A 506 12.54 -14.87 -10.86
N GLN A 507 13.22 -15.96 -11.18
CA GLN A 507 14.47 -16.37 -10.57
C GLN A 507 15.55 -16.45 -11.64
N TRP A 508 16.67 -15.80 -11.37
CA TRP A 508 17.86 -15.79 -12.20
C TRP A 508 18.87 -16.80 -11.66
N ASP A 509 19.59 -17.46 -12.57
CA ASP A 509 20.72 -18.33 -12.28
C ASP A 509 21.99 -17.75 -12.90
N MET A 510 23.03 -17.63 -12.08
CA MET A 510 24.33 -17.07 -12.44
C MET A 510 25.29 -18.11 -13.01
N ARG A 511 24.93 -19.39 -13.02
CA ARG A 511 25.80 -20.46 -13.55
C ARG A 511 25.77 -20.43 -15.08
N ASP A 512 26.93 -20.26 -15.69
CA ASP A 512 27.06 -20.38 -17.15
C ASP A 512 26.96 -21.86 -17.56
N ARG A 513 25.87 -22.24 -18.24
CA ARG A 513 25.68 -23.60 -18.77
C ARG A 513 26.69 -23.97 -19.87
N LYS A 514 27.33 -22.99 -20.52
CA LYS A 514 28.28 -23.23 -21.61
C LYS A 514 29.71 -23.47 -21.12
N GLY A 515 29.99 -23.25 -19.82
CA GLY A 515 31.31 -23.50 -19.22
C GLY A 515 32.45 -22.68 -19.85
N ILE A 516 32.14 -21.52 -20.45
CA ILE A 516 33.15 -20.72 -21.14
C ILE A 516 33.85 -19.84 -20.12
N VAL A 517 35.19 -19.89 -20.10
CA VAL A 517 36.01 -18.97 -19.29
C VAL A 517 35.77 -17.54 -19.80
N GLN A 518 35.19 -16.71 -18.94
CA GLN A 518 34.84 -15.33 -19.27
C GLN A 518 36.11 -14.49 -19.52
N ASN A 519 36.15 -13.79 -20.65
CA ASN A 519 37.14 -12.75 -20.91
C ASN A 519 36.41 -11.40 -20.95
N ILE A 520 36.65 -10.58 -19.93
CA ILE A 520 36.05 -9.23 -19.77
C ILE A 520 36.37 -8.32 -20.98
N ALA A 521 37.40 -8.64 -21.77
CA ALA A 521 37.76 -7.92 -22.99
C ALA A 521 36.95 -8.32 -24.24
N SER A 522 36.13 -9.37 -24.18
CA SER A 522 35.29 -9.81 -25.30
C SER A 522 33.97 -9.05 -25.32
N SER A 523 33.55 -8.58 -26.49
CA SER A 523 32.42 -7.64 -26.71
C SER A 523 31.01 -8.12 -26.32
N ASN A 524 30.86 -9.28 -25.69
CA ASN A 524 29.56 -9.85 -25.32
C ASN A 524 29.50 -10.05 -23.80
N SER A 525 28.89 -9.09 -23.08
CA SER A 525 28.59 -9.24 -21.66
C SER A 525 27.73 -10.50 -21.43
N PRO A 526 28.01 -11.29 -20.37
CA PRO A 526 27.27 -12.52 -20.10
C PRO A 526 25.80 -12.24 -19.75
N VAL A 527 24.97 -13.23 -20.04
CA VAL A 527 23.51 -13.17 -19.88
C VAL A 527 23.12 -14.07 -18.71
N LEU A 528 22.30 -13.55 -17.80
CA LEU A 528 21.73 -14.34 -16.71
C LEU A 528 20.72 -15.35 -17.26
N HIS A 529 20.73 -16.56 -16.71
CA HIS A 529 19.82 -17.61 -17.15
C HIS A 529 18.48 -17.50 -16.41
N TRP A 530 17.38 -17.46 -17.16
CA TRP A 530 16.03 -17.56 -16.60
C TRP A 530 15.78 -18.99 -16.08
N SER A 531 15.77 -19.18 -14.76
CA SER A 531 15.53 -20.51 -14.17
C SER A 531 14.04 -20.84 -14.09
N GLN A 532 13.25 -19.92 -13.53
CA GLN A 532 11.80 -20.02 -13.41
C GLN A 532 11.20 -18.62 -13.25
N GLY A 533 9.88 -18.52 -13.37
CA GLY A 533 9.17 -17.27 -13.16
C GLY A 533 7.96 -17.13 -14.06
N HIS A 534 7.33 -15.96 -13.97
CA HIS A 534 6.16 -15.63 -14.76
C HIS A 534 6.17 -14.16 -15.20
N GLN A 535 5.68 -13.94 -16.42
CA GLN A 535 5.41 -12.63 -17.00
C GLN A 535 3.89 -12.45 -17.03
N PHE A 536 3.38 -11.52 -16.25
CA PHE A 536 1.96 -11.20 -16.21
C PHE A 536 1.59 -10.30 -17.40
N SER A 537 0.38 -10.47 -17.91
CA SER A 537 -0.10 -9.81 -19.13
C SER A 537 -0.15 -8.28 -19.01
N ARG A 538 -0.50 -7.75 -17.83
CA ARG A 538 -0.36 -6.36 -17.33
C ARG A 538 -1.19 -6.20 -16.05
N GLY A 539 -0.98 -5.11 -15.30
CA GLY A 539 -1.87 -4.66 -14.22
C GLY A 539 -1.54 -5.20 -12.82
N THR A 540 -0.43 -5.92 -12.66
CA THR A 540 0.06 -6.28 -11.32
C THR A 540 0.76 -5.12 -10.64
N ASN A 541 1.41 -4.24 -11.42
CA ASN A 541 2.08 -3.02 -10.96
C ASN A 541 2.96 -3.26 -9.73
N PHE A 542 3.79 -4.31 -9.77
CA PHE A 542 4.68 -4.66 -8.67
C PHE A 542 5.69 -3.54 -8.42
N GLN A 543 5.99 -3.31 -7.15
CA GLN A 543 6.85 -2.23 -6.70
C GLN A 543 8.03 -2.72 -5.87
N CYS A 544 7.78 -3.67 -4.97
CA CYS A 544 8.78 -4.19 -4.04
C CYS A 544 8.43 -5.62 -3.63
N PHE A 545 9.41 -6.38 -3.13
CA PHE A 545 9.20 -7.76 -2.70
C PHE A 545 10.25 -8.23 -1.68
N ALA A 546 9.89 -9.25 -0.91
CA ALA A 546 10.75 -9.89 0.07
C ALA A 546 10.46 -11.40 0.15
N THR A 547 11.40 -12.15 0.73
CA THR A 547 11.30 -13.60 0.90
C THR A 547 11.25 -14.00 2.37
N THR A 548 10.59 -15.10 2.67
CA THR A 548 10.60 -15.76 3.99
C THR A 548 11.84 -16.65 4.13
N GLY A 549 12.02 -17.27 5.30
CA GLY A 549 13.06 -18.27 5.52
C GLY A 549 12.86 -19.54 4.69
N ASP A 550 11.63 -19.88 4.30
CA ASP A 550 11.31 -21.06 3.49
C ASP A 550 11.24 -20.80 1.97
N GLY A 551 11.47 -19.56 1.54
CA GLY A 551 11.48 -19.15 0.13
C GLY A 551 10.13 -18.75 -0.45
N SER A 552 9.11 -18.58 0.39
CA SER A 552 7.85 -17.94 -0.02
C SER A 552 8.06 -16.44 -0.25
N ILE A 553 7.26 -15.83 -1.14
CA ILE A 553 7.53 -14.50 -1.68
C ILE A 553 6.34 -13.59 -1.40
N VAL A 554 6.59 -12.44 -0.77
CA VAL A 554 5.60 -11.36 -0.63
C VAL A 554 5.92 -10.25 -1.63
N VAL A 555 4.92 -9.76 -2.34
CA VAL A 555 5.06 -8.69 -3.33
C VAL A 555 4.09 -7.56 -3.03
N GLY A 556 4.60 -6.33 -2.88
CA GLY A 556 3.82 -5.11 -2.78
C GLY A 556 3.65 -4.43 -4.14
N SER A 557 2.50 -3.80 -4.36
CA SER A 557 2.13 -3.14 -5.62
C SER A 557 1.83 -1.65 -5.46
N LEU A 558 1.92 -0.92 -6.58
CA LEU A 558 1.60 0.51 -6.68
C LEU A 558 0.15 0.82 -6.33
N ASP A 559 -0.78 -0.12 -6.54
CA ASP A 559 -2.20 0.01 -6.17
C ASP A 559 -2.48 -0.30 -4.69
N GLY A 560 -1.42 -0.46 -3.89
CA GLY A 560 -1.51 -0.74 -2.45
C GLY A 560 -1.72 -2.21 -2.11
N LYS A 561 -1.87 -3.11 -3.10
CA LYS A 561 -2.10 -4.54 -2.84
C LYS A 561 -0.83 -5.25 -2.40
N ILE A 562 -1.00 -6.30 -1.60
CA ILE A 562 0.08 -7.21 -1.17
C ILE A 562 -0.29 -8.63 -1.59
N ARG A 563 0.55 -9.29 -2.39
CA ARG A 563 0.32 -10.63 -2.93
C ARG A 563 1.33 -11.63 -2.37
N LEU A 564 0.85 -12.81 -2.00
CA LEU A 564 1.63 -13.89 -1.40
C LEU A 564 1.78 -15.04 -2.39
N TYR A 565 3.01 -15.37 -2.75
CA TYR A 565 3.35 -16.49 -3.64
C TYR A 565 4.05 -17.57 -2.84
N SER A 566 3.74 -18.83 -3.14
CA SER A 566 4.47 -19.96 -2.56
C SER A 566 5.83 -20.11 -3.22
N LYS A 567 6.78 -20.73 -2.52
CA LYS A 567 8.10 -21.06 -3.10
C LYS A 567 8.03 -21.90 -4.38
N THR A 568 6.95 -22.68 -4.53
CA THR A 568 6.74 -23.61 -5.64
C THR A 568 6.08 -22.97 -6.86
N SER A 569 5.48 -21.78 -6.74
CA SER A 569 4.77 -21.15 -7.87
C SER A 569 4.76 -19.63 -7.79
N MET A 570 5.36 -19.02 -8.81
CA MET A 570 5.33 -17.57 -9.05
C MET A 570 4.22 -17.16 -10.03
N ARG A 571 3.38 -18.09 -10.49
CA ARG A 571 2.32 -17.82 -11.49
C ARG A 571 1.06 -17.24 -10.86
N GLN A 572 0.69 -17.73 -9.69
CA GLN A 572 -0.55 -17.33 -9.02
C GLN A 572 -0.30 -17.11 -7.53
N ALA A 573 -0.72 -15.95 -7.04
CA ALA A 573 -0.70 -15.66 -5.62
C ALA A 573 -1.72 -16.54 -4.89
N LYS A 574 -1.33 -17.13 -3.76
CA LYS A 574 -2.22 -17.90 -2.87
C LYS A 574 -3.20 -17.00 -2.14
N THR A 575 -2.73 -15.82 -1.73
CA THR A 575 -3.54 -14.78 -1.10
C THR A 575 -3.15 -13.41 -1.66
N ALA A 576 -4.14 -12.52 -1.83
CA ALA A 576 -3.93 -11.14 -2.27
C ALA A 576 -4.73 -10.20 -1.38
N PHE A 577 -4.03 -9.43 -0.56
CA PHE A 577 -4.62 -8.42 0.31
C PHE A 577 -4.95 -7.15 -0.48
N PRO A 578 -6.13 -6.53 -0.25
CA PRO A 578 -6.49 -5.29 -0.89
C PRO A 578 -5.65 -4.12 -0.35
N GLY A 579 -5.48 -3.09 -1.18
CA GLY A 579 -4.81 -1.87 -0.77
C GLY A 579 -5.71 -0.95 0.07
N LEU A 580 -5.10 -0.27 1.03
CA LEU A 580 -5.76 0.72 1.91
C LEU A 580 -5.69 2.16 1.36
N GLY A 581 -5.44 2.30 0.05
CA GLY A 581 -5.46 3.61 -0.62
C GLY A 581 -4.11 4.29 -0.80
N SER A 582 -3.00 3.61 -0.50
CA SER A 582 -1.65 4.13 -0.73
C SER A 582 -0.75 3.05 -1.32
N PRO A 583 0.20 3.41 -2.21
CA PRO A 583 1.17 2.47 -2.77
C PRO A 583 2.00 1.75 -1.70
N ILE A 584 2.39 0.50 -1.98
CA ILE A 584 3.35 -0.23 -1.15
C ILE A 584 4.77 -0.01 -1.68
N THR A 585 5.50 0.93 -1.08
CA THR A 585 6.83 1.34 -1.53
C THR A 585 7.93 0.38 -1.09
N ASN A 586 7.73 -0.33 0.03
CA ASN A 586 8.62 -1.37 0.53
C ASN A 586 7.82 -2.46 1.26
N VAL A 587 8.30 -3.71 1.23
CA VAL A 587 7.76 -4.81 2.04
C VAL A 587 8.88 -5.55 2.76
N ASP A 588 8.56 -6.04 3.95
CA ASP A 588 9.36 -7.03 4.65
C ASP A 588 8.42 -8.09 5.27
N VAL A 589 8.97 -9.24 5.61
CA VAL A 589 8.23 -10.38 6.18
C VAL A 589 9.05 -11.00 7.31
N THR A 590 8.42 -11.62 8.30
CA THR A 590 9.17 -12.39 9.31
C THR A 590 9.80 -13.64 8.69
N TYR A 591 10.85 -14.15 9.30
CA TYR A 591 11.53 -15.37 8.85
C TYR A 591 10.56 -16.55 8.71
N ASP A 592 9.61 -16.68 9.64
CA ASP A 592 8.58 -17.71 9.64
C ASP A 592 7.35 -17.41 8.76
N GLY A 593 7.33 -16.27 8.08
CA GLY A 593 6.23 -15.87 7.19
C GLY A 593 4.93 -15.47 7.89
N LYS A 594 4.85 -15.45 9.23
CA LYS A 594 3.60 -15.14 9.95
C LYS A 594 3.18 -13.68 9.89
N TRP A 595 4.13 -12.77 9.68
CA TRP A 595 3.87 -11.33 9.70
C TRP A 595 4.49 -10.64 8.50
N ILE A 596 3.72 -9.73 7.91
CA ILE A 596 4.16 -8.88 6.81
C ILE A 596 4.10 -7.43 7.26
N LEU A 597 5.12 -6.67 6.90
CA LEU A 597 5.19 -5.22 7.08
C LEU A 597 5.20 -4.56 5.70
N GLY A 598 4.12 -3.87 5.35
CA GLY A 598 4.05 -3.02 4.17
C GLY A 598 4.36 -1.57 4.53
N THR A 599 5.18 -0.89 3.75
CA THR A 599 5.50 0.53 3.89
C THR A 599 4.72 1.34 2.86
N THR A 600 4.05 2.39 3.30
CA THR A 600 3.40 3.40 2.43
C THR A 600 3.97 4.78 2.77
N ASP A 601 3.66 5.83 2.02
CA ASP A 601 4.15 7.17 2.32
C ASP A 601 3.74 7.68 3.72
N THR A 602 2.59 7.27 4.27
CA THR A 602 2.02 7.90 5.48
C THR A 602 1.90 6.97 6.69
N TYR A 603 2.07 5.67 6.50
CA TYR A 603 1.99 4.66 7.56
C TYR A 603 2.68 3.35 7.15
N LEU A 604 2.99 2.51 8.12
CA LEU A 604 3.25 1.09 7.86
C LEU A 604 1.99 0.28 8.16
N VAL A 605 1.79 -0.82 7.44
CA VAL A 605 0.71 -1.78 7.64
C VAL A 605 1.29 -3.12 8.06
N LEU A 606 0.89 -3.59 9.24
CA LEU A 606 1.27 -4.90 9.79
C LEU A 606 0.12 -5.88 9.57
N ILE A 607 0.38 -6.95 8.81
CA ILE A 607 -0.59 -7.98 8.45
C ILE A 607 -0.16 -9.30 9.07
N CYS A 608 -1.09 -9.97 9.76
CA CYS A 608 -0.93 -11.37 10.14
C CYS A 608 -1.31 -12.27 8.96
N THR A 609 -0.45 -13.23 8.60
CA THR A 609 -0.72 -14.19 7.52
C THR A 609 -1.31 -15.50 8.02
N LEU A 610 -1.44 -15.67 9.34
CA LEU A 610 -2.00 -16.88 9.91
C LEU A 610 -3.51 -16.91 9.70
N PHE A 611 -4.00 -18.09 9.34
CA PHE A 611 -5.42 -18.41 9.30
C PHE A 611 -5.63 -19.88 9.64
N THR A 612 -6.84 -20.20 10.06
CA THR A 612 -7.28 -21.58 10.28
C THR A 612 -8.03 -22.04 9.04
N ASP A 613 -7.57 -23.12 8.41
CA ASP A 613 -8.23 -23.69 7.24
C ASP A 613 -9.50 -24.48 7.61
N LYS A 614 -10.16 -25.05 6.60
CA LYS A 614 -11.39 -25.84 6.78
C LYS A 614 -11.17 -27.10 7.62
N ASP A 615 -9.94 -27.62 7.66
CA ASP A 615 -9.55 -28.81 8.41
C ASP A 615 -9.17 -28.48 9.86
N GLY A 616 -9.27 -27.21 10.27
CA GLY A 616 -8.87 -26.74 11.59
C GLY A 616 -7.35 -26.58 11.76
N LYS A 617 -6.57 -26.65 10.67
CA LYS A 617 -5.10 -26.50 10.72
C LYS A 617 -4.71 -25.03 10.51
N THR A 618 -3.83 -24.54 11.37
CA THR A 618 -3.24 -23.21 11.21
C THR A 618 -2.21 -23.22 10.08
N LYS A 619 -2.39 -22.35 9.09
CA LYS A 619 -1.50 -22.17 7.93
C LYS A 619 -1.16 -20.69 7.74
N THR A 620 -0.13 -20.41 6.96
CA THR A 620 0.17 -19.05 6.48
C THR A 620 -0.52 -18.81 5.14
N GLY A 621 -0.84 -17.55 4.83
CA GLY A 621 -1.42 -17.13 3.55
C GLY A 621 -0.53 -17.38 2.32
N PHE A 622 0.73 -17.79 2.52
CA PHE A 622 1.64 -18.29 1.48
C PHE A 622 1.33 -19.72 1.06
N ASN A 623 0.70 -20.51 1.93
CA ASN A 623 0.43 -21.94 1.75
C ASN A 623 -1.06 -22.24 1.54
N GLY A 624 -1.91 -21.22 1.53
CA GLY A 624 -3.33 -21.37 1.26
C GLY A 624 -4.05 -20.03 1.16
N ARG A 625 -5.28 -20.06 0.64
CA ARG A 625 -6.14 -18.89 0.55
C ARG A 625 -6.81 -18.64 1.90
N MET A 626 -6.58 -17.47 2.47
CA MET A 626 -7.01 -17.19 3.85
C MET A 626 -8.52 -17.02 4.02
N GLY A 627 -9.28 -16.73 2.95
CA GLY A 627 -10.72 -16.54 3.03
C GLY A 627 -11.12 -15.32 3.86
N ASN A 628 -12.26 -15.39 4.54
CA ASN A 628 -12.89 -14.25 5.23
C ASN A 628 -12.68 -14.17 6.74
N ARG A 629 -12.16 -15.23 7.38
CA ARG A 629 -11.86 -15.27 8.81
C ARG A 629 -10.40 -14.89 9.03
N ILE A 630 -10.12 -13.62 8.81
CA ILE A 630 -8.77 -13.08 8.92
C ILE A 630 -8.75 -11.88 9.86
N PRO A 631 -7.65 -11.66 10.57
CA PRO A 631 -7.47 -10.47 11.39
C PRO A 631 -7.41 -9.21 10.53
N ALA A 632 -7.95 -8.11 11.07
CA ALA A 632 -7.72 -6.79 10.52
C ALA A 632 -6.25 -6.37 10.74
N PRO A 633 -5.62 -5.66 9.79
CA PRO A 633 -4.25 -5.22 9.93
C PRO A 633 -4.13 -4.13 10.99
N ARG A 634 -2.93 -3.97 11.53
CA ARG A 634 -2.59 -2.84 12.40
C ARG A 634 -1.76 -1.82 11.64
N LEU A 635 -2.06 -0.55 11.86
CA LEU A 635 -1.31 0.55 11.26
C LEU A 635 -0.25 1.05 12.25
N LEU A 636 0.91 1.45 11.75
CA LEU A 636 1.98 2.08 12.52
C LEU A 636 2.13 3.49 11.97
N LYS A 637 1.86 4.49 12.81
CA LYS A 637 1.73 5.89 12.37
C LYS A 637 2.51 6.82 13.29
N LEU A 638 3.03 7.90 12.72
CA LEU A 638 3.51 9.03 13.51
C LEU A 638 2.33 9.79 14.14
N THR A 639 2.58 10.42 15.28
CA THR A 639 1.64 11.43 15.78
C THR A 639 1.58 12.61 14.80
N PRO A 640 0.47 13.36 14.74
CA PRO A 640 0.39 14.58 13.92
C PRO A 640 1.54 15.56 14.19
N LEU A 641 1.96 15.66 15.46
CA LEU A 641 3.09 16.50 15.85
C LEU A 641 4.39 16.02 15.24
N ASP A 642 4.71 14.73 15.40
CA ASP A 642 5.97 14.18 14.89
C ASP A 642 5.99 14.16 13.36
N SER A 643 4.87 13.84 12.70
CA SER A 643 4.81 13.93 11.23
C SER A 643 5.04 15.35 10.73
N HIS A 644 4.50 16.37 11.42
CA HIS A 644 4.77 17.76 11.07
C HIS A 644 6.25 18.15 11.33
N LEU A 645 6.85 17.65 12.41
CA LEU A 645 8.25 17.91 12.74
C LEU A 645 9.23 17.19 11.79
N ALA A 646 8.81 16.10 11.15
CA ALA A 646 9.60 15.40 10.13
C ALA A 646 9.83 16.26 8.87
N GLY A 647 9.02 17.31 8.66
CA GLY A 647 9.19 18.30 7.60
C GLY A 647 8.50 17.92 6.29
N SER A 648 8.99 18.49 5.18
CA SER A 648 8.41 18.29 3.84
C SER A 648 8.66 16.90 3.26
N ASP A 649 9.65 16.17 3.77
CA ASP A 649 9.98 14.79 3.39
C ASP A 649 9.49 13.81 4.46
N ASN A 650 8.22 13.93 4.85
CA ASN A 650 7.60 13.14 5.90
C ASN A 650 7.10 11.76 5.42
N LYS A 651 7.66 11.26 4.32
CA LYS A 651 7.30 9.97 3.75
C LYS A 651 8.03 8.85 4.44
N PHE A 652 7.29 7.81 4.82
CA PHE A 652 7.90 6.57 5.29
C PHE A 652 8.62 5.84 4.16
N HIS A 653 9.83 5.36 4.44
CA HIS A 653 10.57 4.44 3.59
C HIS A 653 11.39 3.46 4.44
N GLY A 654 11.76 2.32 3.84
CA GLY A 654 12.61 1.30 4.47
C GLY A 654 12.02 0.69 5.74
N GLY A 655 10.75 0.26 5.72
CA GLY A 655 10.16 -0.48 6.83
C GLY A 655 10.70 -1.91 6.92
N HIS A 656 11.34 -2.26 8.03
CA HIS A 656 11.98 -3.56 8.25
C HIS A 656 11.68 -4.15 9.63
N PHE A 657 11.62 -5.48 9.70
CA PHE A 657 11.73 -6.19 10.97
C PHE A 657 13.20 -6.24 11.42
N SER A 658 13.43 -6.38 12.73
CA SER A 658 14.76 -6.72 13.26
C SER A 658 15.26 -8.03 12.64
N TRP A 659 16.53 -8.12 12.25
CA TRP A 659 16.96 -9.17 11.34
C TRP A 659 17.34 -10.49 12.02
N VAL A 660 16.62 -11.57 11.68
CA VAL A 660 16.95 -12.96 12.04
C VAL A 660 16.99 -13.83 10.79
N THR A 661 17.81 -14.89 10.80
CA THR A 661 17.85 -15.89 9.71
C THR A 661 17.79 -17.34 10.21
N GLU A 662 17.47 -17.54 11.50
CA GLU A 662 17.43 -18.86 12.11
C GLU A 662 15.99 -19.26 12.42
N ASN A 663 15.64 -20.51 12.09
CA ASN A 663 14.33 -21.06 12.43
C ASN A 663 14.13 -21.11 13.95
N GLY A 664 12.93 -20.73 14.42
CA GLY A 664 12.58 -20.69 15.84
C GLY A 664 12.98 -19.40 16.57
N LYS A 665 13.78 -18.52 15.96
CA LYS A 665 13.95 -17.15 16.45
C LYS A 665 12.86 -16.23 15.93
N GLN A 666 12.51 -15.22 16.73
CA GLN A 666 11.51 -14.23 16.38
C GLN A 666 12.11 -12.84 16.37
N GLU A 667 11.67 -12.05 15.41
CA GLU A 667 11.92 -10.61 15.35
C GLU A 667 11.27 -9.90 16.55
N ARG A 668 11.87 -8.80 16.98
CA ARG A 668 11.49 -8.08 18.21
C ARG A 668 11.13 -6.62 17.98
N HIS A 669 11.65 -6.03 16.91
CA HIS A 669 11.45 -4.63 16.61
C HIS A 669 11.05 -4.42 15.16
N LEU A 670 10.38 -3.30 14.92
CA LEU A 670 10.09 -2.75 13.61
C LEU A 670 10.79 -1.40 13.52
N VAL A 671 11.44 -1.12 12.41
CA VAL A 671 12.04 0.19 12.14
C VAL A 671 11.62 0.70 10.78
N ALA A 672 11.38 2.00 10.66
CA ALA A 672 11.23 2.68 9.38
C ALA A 672 11.85 4.07 9.45
N THR A 673 12.15 4.64 8.30
CA THR A 673 12.73 5.98 8.17
C THR A 673 11.66 6.96 7.70
N VAL A 674 11.67 8.17 8.27
CA VAL A 674 10.81 9.30 7.87
C VAL A 674 11.64 10.58 7.91
N GLY A 675 12.11 11.03 6.75
CA GLY A 675 13.01 12.18 6.66
C GLY A 675 14.22 12.02 7.58
N LYS A 676 14.27 12.78 8.67
CA LYS A 676 15.37 12.76 9.66
C LYS A 676 15.18 11.79 10.82
N PHE A 677 14.10 11.02 10.83
CA PHE A 677 13.71 10.16 11.95
C PHE A 677 13.88 8.68 11.60
N SER A 678 14.58 7.93 12.44
CA SER A 678 14.36 6.48 12.54
C SER A 678 13.29 6.24 13.57
N VAL A 679 12.17 5.65 13.16
CA VAL A 679 11.01 5.38 14.01
C VAL A 679 11.00 3.89 14.36
N ILE A 680 11.07 3.58 15.65
CA ILE A 680 11.26 2.21 16.14
C ILE A 680 10.07 1.81 16.99
N TRP A 681 9.41 0.71 16.62
CA TRP A 681 8.35 0.08 17.42
C TRP A 681 8.84 -1.23 18.01
N ASP A 682 8.38 -1.50 19.22
CA ASP A 682 8.47 -2.81 19.86
C ASP A 682 7.40 -3.73 19.26
N PHE A 683 7.83 -4.82 18.64
CA PHE A 683 6.93 -5.69 17.89
C PHE A 683 5.95 -6.44 18.81
N GLN A 684 6.37 -6.79 20.02
CA GLN A 684 5.48 -7.46 20.99
C GLN A 684 4.39 -6.50 21.47
N GLN A 685 4.75 -5.25 21.77
CA GLN A 685 3.78 -4.22 22.14
C GLN A 685 2.78 -3.94 21.02
N VAL A 686 3.24 -3.94 19.76
CA VAL A 686 2.36 -3.78 18.59
C VAL A 686 1.41 -4.97 18.42
N LYS A 687 1.78 -6.19 18.82
CA LYS A 687 0.89 -7.36 18.78
C LYS A 687 -0.12 -7.40 19.93
N ASN A 688 0.24 -6.87 21.09
CA ASN A 688 -0.62 -6.89 22.28
C ASN A 688 -1.93 -6.10 22.08
N THR A 689 -3.06 -6.79 22.00
CA THR A 689 -4.40 -6.19 21.83
C THR A 689 -4.80 -5.25 22.97
N ALA A 690 -4.33 -5.51 24.20
CA ALA A 690 -4.59 -4.68 25.37
C ALA A 690 -3.71 -3.42 25.45
N HIS A 691 -2.85 -3.20 24.44
CA HIS A 691 -1.94 -2.05 24.44
C HIS A 691 -2.70 -0.72 24.39
N GLY A 692 -2.22 0.25 25.17
CA GLY A 692 -2.92 1.52 25.38
C GLY A 692 -3.12 2.33 24.11
N CYS A 693 -2.28 2.12 23.07
CA CYS A 693 -2.43 2.80 21.79
C CYS A 693 -3.78 2.47 21.10
N TYR A 694 -4.35 1.28 21.29
CA TYR A 694 -5.58 0.83 20.61
C TYR A 694 -6.88 1.20 21.33
N ARG A 695 -6.78 1.78 22.53
CA ARG A 695 -7.94 2.09 23.36
C ARG A 695 -8.83 3.14 22.70
N ASN A 696 -10.13 2.84 22.59
CA ASN A 696 -11.16 3.74 22.06
C ASN A 696 -10.89 4.25 20.63
N GLN A 697 -10.14 3.49 19.83
CA GLN A 697 -10.00 3.77 18.40
C GLN A 697 -11.20 3.21 17.63
N GLN A 698 -11.53 3.86 16.51
CA GLN A 698 -12.57 3.44 15.58
C GLN A 698 -11.92 3.11 14.23
N GLY A 699 -12.36 2.03 13.58
CA GLY A 699 -11.69 1.53 12.37
C GLY A 699 -10.38 0.81 12.67
N LEU A 700 -9.44 0.84 11.72
CA LEU A 700 -8.19 0.08 11.82
C LEU A 700 -7.33 0.56 13.00
N LYS A 701 -6.96 -0.39 13.86
CA LYS A 701 -6.10 -0.17 15.03
C LYS A 701 -4.75 0.40 14.61
N SER A 702 -4.41 1.58 15.13
CA SER A 702 -3.19 2.32 14.82
C SER A 702 -2.30 2.47 16.08
N CYS A 703 -1.03 2.11 15.97
CA CYS A 703 -0.04 2.26 17.04
C CYS A 703 0.84 3.50 16.81
N TYR A 704 0.92 4.33 17.85
CA TYR A 704 1.69 5.56 17.94
C TYR A 704 2.79 5.48 19.02
N CYS A 705 3.09 4.27 19.47
CA CYS A 705 3.94 4.01 20.62
C CYS A 705 5.30 3.54 20.09
N TYR A 706 6.15 4.51 19.76
CA TYR A 706 7.47 4.31 19.15
C TYR A 706 8.53 5.15 19.84
N LYS A 707 9.80 4.89 19.49
CA LYS A 707 10.94 5.75 19.78
C LYS A 707 11.42 6.41 18.49
N ILE A 708 11.97 7.61 18.60
CA ILE A 708 12.60 8.32 17.48
C ILE A 708 14.09 8.45 17.74
N VAL A 709 14.90 8.05 16.76
CA VAL A 709 16.29 8.51 16.62
C VAL A 709 16.27 9.68 15.64
N LEU A 710 16.72 10.85 16.09
CA LEU A 710 16.79 12.06 15.28
C LEU A 710 18.20 12.25 14.70
N LYS A 711 18.28 12.60 13.42
CA LYS A 711 19.51 13.06 12.78
C LYS A 711 19.42 14.51 12.30
N ASP A 712 20.58 15.10 12.03
CA ASP A 712 20.75 16.47 11.52
C ASP A 712 20.38 16.58 10.04
N GLU A 713 20.59 15.50 9.28
CA GLU A 713 20.22 15.34 7.88
C GLU A 713 19.17 14.24 7.65
N SER A 714 18.60 14.20 6.45
CA SER A 714 17.67 13.13 6.07
C SER A 714 18.41 11.79 6.07
N ILE A 715 17.78 10.78 6.63
CA ILE A 715 18.33 9.44 6.76
C ILE A 715 18.10 8.70 5.44
N VAL A 716 19.13 8.02 4.96
CA VAL A 716 19.07 7.18 3.77
C VAL A 716 18.41 5.85 4.11
N GLU A 717 18.87 5.21 5.18
CA GLU A 717 18.36 3.91 5.61
C GLU A 717 18.59 3.67 7.10
N SER A 718 17.63 3.00 7.75
CA SER A 718 17.72 2.57 9.15
C SER A 718 17.45 1.08 9.22
N ARG A 719 18.40 0.29 9.74
CA ARG A 719 18.25 -1.17 9.77
C ARG A 719 18.98 -1.80 10.94
N PHE A 720 18.34 -2.80 11.56
CA PHE A 720 18.98 -3.59 12.61
C PHE A 720 20.03 -4.52 12.01
N MET A 721 21.17 -4.64 12.68
CA MET A 721 22.16 -5.68 12.40
C MET A 721 21.56 -7.07 12.64
N HIS A 722 22.19 -8.08 12.05
CA HIS A 722 21.84 -9.47 12.27
C HIS A 722 21.89 -9.83 13.76
N ASP A 723 20.91 -10.59 14.24
CA ASP A 723 20.71 -10.93 15.65
C ASP A 723 21.93 -11.56 16.34
N LYS A 724 22.81 -12.24 15.60
CA LYS A 724 24.10 -12.75 16.09
C LYS A 724 25.00 -11.68 16.74
N PHE A 725 24.79 -10.41 16.41
CA PHE A 725 25.50 -9.27 16.99
C PHE A 725 24.82 -8.71 18.24
N ALA A 726 23.69 -9.27 18.66
CA ALA A 726 23.08 -8.94 19.95
C ALA A 726 24.06 -9.21 21.11
N ALA A 727 24.10 -8.29 22.08
CA ALA A 727 24.95 -8.46 23.25
C ALA A 727 24.30 -9.44 24.25
N SER A 728 25.05 -10.43 24.74
CA SER A 728 24.52 -11.35 25.75
C SER A 728 24.29 -10.69 27.13
N ASP A 729 24.98 -9.58 27.41
CA ASP A 729 25.18 -9.11 28.80
C ASP A 729 24.58 -7.71 29.09
N SER A 730 24.16 -6.92 28.09
CA SER A 730 23.72 -5.52 28.26
C SER A 730 22.52 -5.07 27.43
N SER A 731 22.28 -5.70 26.27
CA SER A 731 21.11 -5.46 25.43
C SER A 731 20.84 -6.75 24.65
N PRO A 732 19.67 -7.38 24.81
CA PRO A 732 19.39 -8.65 24.14
C PRO A 732 19.21 -8.48 22.61
N GLU A 733 19.40 -7.28 22.08
CA GLU A 733 19.11 -6.90 20.70
C GLU A 733 20.35 -6.49 19.94
N ALA A 734 20.35 -6.78 18.64
CA ALA A 734 21.39 -6.31 17.74
C ALA A 734 21.29 -4.78 17.57
N PRO A 735 22.42 -4.09 17.38
CA PRO A 735 22.44 -2.64 17.19
C PRO A 735 21.61 -2.21 15.97
N LEU A 736 20.98 -1.04 16.08
CA LEU A 736 20.41 -0.31 14.96
C LEU A 736 21.51 0.48 14.26
N VAL A 737 21.64 0.32 12.95
CA VAL A 737 22.51 1.16 12.12
C VAL A 737 21.65 2.20 11.40
N VAL A 738 22.07 3.46 11.48
CA VAL A 738 21.42 4.58 10.80
C VAL A 738 22.42 5.20 9.85
N ALA A 739 22.14 5.13 8.56
CA ALA A 739 22.96 5.72 7.51
C ALA A 739 22.32 7.02 7.00
N THR A 740 23.15 8.04 6.87
CA THR A 740 22.82 9.35 6.34
C THR A 740 23.80 9.66 5.20
N PRO A 741 23.54 10.66 4.32
CA PRO A 741 24.43 10.94 3.20
C PRO A 741 25.89 11.14 3.61
N MET A 742 26.14 11.72 4.79
CA MET A 742 27.47 12.09 5.26
C MET A 742 27.98 11.27 6.43
N LYS A 743 27.13 10.49 7.11
CA LYS A 743 27.51 9.76 8.32
C LYS A 743 26.84 8.40 8.45
N VAL A 744 27.44 7.56 9.27
CA VAL A 744 26.82 6.32 9.74
C VAL A 744 26.95 6.21 11.24
N SER A 745 25.86 5.87 11.90
CA SER A 745 25.80 5.77 13.36
C SER A 745 25.22 4.43 13.79
N SER A 746 25.64 3.96 14.95
CA SER A 746 25.13 2.73 15.56
C SER A 746 24.54 3.00 16.93
N PHE A 747 23.38 2.42 17.18
CA PHE A 747 22.61 2.61 18.41
C PHE A 747 22.30 1.26 19.03
N SER A 748 22.57 1.13 20.33
CA SER A 748 22.11 0.00 21.12
C SER A 748 20.81 0.36 21.84
N LEU A 749 19.84 -0.54 21.78
CA LEU A 749 18.63 -0.46 22.58
C LEU A 749 18.97 -0.94 23.99
N SER A 750 19.17 -0.04 24.95
CA SER A 750 19.49 -0.50 26.30
C SER A 750 18.30 -1.28 26.89
N GLY A 751 18.54 -2.55 27.24
CA GLY A 751 17.73 -3.20 28.27
C GLY A 751 18.11 -2.55 29.60
N LYS A 752 17.14 -2.32 30.49
CA LYS A 752 17.41 -1.74 31.81
C LYS A 752 18.66 -2.36 32.45
N ARG A 753 19.59 -1.52 32.90
CA ARG A 753 20.51 -1.86 33.99
C ARG A 753 19.75 -1.94 35.31
#